data_AF-A0A936PXY8-F1
#
_entry.id   AF-A0A936PXY8-F1
#
_cell.length_a   1.000
_cell.length_b   1.000
_cell.length_c   1.000
_cell.angle_alpha   90.00
_cell.angle_beta   90.00
_cell.angle_gamma   90.00
#
_symmetry.space_group_name_H-M   'P 1'
#
loop_
_entity.id
_entity.type
_entity.pdbx_description
1 polymer ?
#
loop_
_entity_poly.entity_id
_entity_poly.type
_entity_poly.pdbx_seq_one_letter_code
_entity_poly.pdbx_strand_id
1 'polypeptide(L)'
;FENNSATYGSGGAVFADYYSPVEIQNTDINNNYAYSYGGGIYSYYYSGLDINNTTLSGNTAQYNYGGAVFVQQAYQIVSVNKTTIEDNSAGYFGGGLFIYYDTDLELYNSTVSNNTATYEGGGVMTYTYSAATVYNTVFKNNSTGAGNGGGMSFNPGLPSTYDLTIQSSTFDSNSAYGSGGGLYSLYADDAMLSDNVFTYNKSTATGYAGGGAHLYYTDSVAAVRNVFCANSAYYGGGVYVYYTFGGIGLASWTNNVFQENQGDYAGGGAYFQSDYNAELINNTFVGNEAAAYGGALYLNDQIGTYSGEFTNNIVAYTANGDGIYGDSGSAAALSGDMEYNDWYSNSSVNVSGSLTSSMITGSGNLNVDPKFTSLTLDGDCSNDDLSLASGSSLINAGDTTIKDDDGTRSDIGAYGGLEAPEPKVDDDGDGYNADVDCDDTDAAVNPGAAEVAGDEVDQDCDGTEECYADKDDDGYHSGATVSSADLDCDDSGEALSTEPGGDCKDANSTINPGEAEIPYDGKDQDCDGSDLSDVDGDGHDAVAAGGDDCDDDDATVNPSEIDTPYDGVDQDCSGADVTDADGDGYDATEAGGDDCDDDNAAANPGAEETWYNGVDEDCSGGSDGDRDGDGYDAEAAGGDDCDDDDATVNPGTPEDGGNGKDDNCNELIDEDPNTTDSDSDGLTDAEEGELGTDPNDDDSDDDGLNDGDEVSGGTDPLDDDSDDDGLSDGEEVDLGSDPTDTDTDDDGLTDGDEVDLGTDPTDADSDDDQLDDGDEVDLGTDPINPDSDGDGATDGQEVIDGADPTDATDGGVPIGDTGLIVDEPKDGGCDCATSEAPKPGLLAGLLGLVGPHHPPSSVLDRLTRRPAAGSPTPPPPLGLGPRPLSLRRRR
;
A
#
# COMPACT_ATOMS: atom_id res chain seq x y z
N PHE A 1 33.52 -5.12 8.31
CA PHE A 1 34.51 -6.16 8.61
C PHE A 1 35.04 -6.81 7.36
N GLU A 2 36.31 -6.58 7.01
CA GLU A 2 36.85 -7.08 5.74
C GLU A 2 38.10 -7.92 5.87
N ASN A 3 38.23 -8.95 5.02
CA ASN A 3 39.45 -9.75 4.84
C ASN A 3 39.97 -10.40 6.15
N ASN A 4 39.08 -10.65 7.10
CA ASN A 4 39.45 -11.32 8.35
C ASN A 4 39.58 -12.82 8.14
N SER A 5 40.39 -13.49 8.96
CA SER A 5 40.68 -14.92 8.78
C SER A 5 40.78 -15.67 10.11
N ALA A 6 39.82 -16.56 10.35
CA ALA A 6 39.83 -17.54 11.42
C ALA A 6 40.49 -18.85 10.93
N THR A 7 41.84 -18.87 10.89
CA THR A 7 42.63 -19.96 10.27
C THR A 7 42.40 -21.37 10.86
N TYR A 8 41.87 -21.46 12.09
CA TYR A 8 41.55 -22.72 12.77
C TYR A 8 40.22 -22.67 13.52
N GLY A 9 39.33 -21.74 13.16
CA GLY A 9 38.10 -21.44 13.91
C GLY A 9 36.90 -21.12 13.03
N SER A 10 35.85 -20.64 13.69
CA SER A 10 34.59 -20.18 13.09
C SER A 10 34.49 -18.66 13.16
N GLY A 11 33.57 -18.06 12.42
CA GLY A 11 33.26 -16.64 12.51
C GLY A 11 34.42 -15.80 12.02
N GLY A 12 34.59 -15.68 10.70
CA GLY A 12 35.72 -14.95 10.13
C GLY A 12 35.77 -13.49 10.58
N ALA A 13 34.61 -12.84 10.72
CA ALA A 13 34.44 -11.51 11.28
C ALA A 13 33.88 -11.54 12.71
N VAL A 14 32.75 -12.21 12.91
CA VAL A 14 32.00 -12.22 14.17
C VAL A 14 31.89 -13.65 14.69
N PHE A 15 32.22 -13.83 15.97
CA PHE A 15 32.06 -15.09 16.68
C PHE A 15 31.27 -14.83 17.96
N ALA A 16 30.06 -15.37 18.02
CA ALA A 16 29.15 -15.31 19.16
C ALA A 16 28.85 -16.71 19.68
N ASP A 17 28.92 -16.87 21.00
CA ASP A 17 28.79 -18.15 21.66
C ASP A 17 28.27 -17.97 23.10
N TYR A 18 27.47 -18.92 23.58
CA TYR A 18 26.91 -19.01 24.93
C TYR A 18 26.21 -17.73 25.42
N TYR A 19 24.93 -17.56 25.05
CA TYR A 19 24.08 -16.46 25.52
C TYR A 19 24.63 -15.07 25.14
N SER A 20 25.13 -14.95 23.92
CA SER A 20 25.69 -13.71 23.39
C SER A 20 24.87 -13.26 22.18
N PRO A 21 23.69 -12.65 22.37
CA PRO A 21 22.91 -12.12 21.25
C PRO A 21 23.75 -11.10 20.46
N VAL A 22 23.59 -11.10 19.15
CA VAL A 22 24.28 -10.20 18.24
C VAL A 22 23.28 -9.54 17.32
N GLU A 23 23.44 -8.24 17.22
CA GLU A 23 22.72 -7.39 16.29
C GLU A 23 23.75 -6.75 15.34
N ILE A 24 23.45 -6.78 14.04
CA ILE A 24 24.29 -6.22 12.99
C ILE A 24 23.42 -5.35 12.12
N GLN A 25 23.68 -4.04 12.16
CA GLN A 25 22.98 -3.06 11.35
C GLN A 25 23.98 -2.28 10.50
N ASN A 26 23.58 -1.87 9.29
CA ASN A 26 24.32 -0.89 8.47
C ASN A 26 25.80 -1.26 8.28
N THR A 27 26.08 -2.55 8.03
CA THR A 27 27.44 -3.09 8.09
C THR A 27 27.81 -3.85 6.82
N ASP A 28 29.06 -3.68 6.39
CA ASP A 28 29.68 -4.51 5.36
C ASP A 28 30.54 -5.61 5.97
N ILE A 29 30.26 -6.88 5.69
CA ILE A 29 31.04 -8.04 6.13
C ILE A 29 31.55 -8.79 4.90
N ASN A 30 32.74 -8.37 4.43
CA ASN A 30 33.22 -8.74 3.11
C ASN A 30 34.50 -9.58 3.13
N ASN A 31 34.56 -10.59 2.27
CA ASN A 31 35.77 -11.39 2.00
C ASN A 31 36.38 -12.04 3.25
N ASN A 32 35.56 -12.40 4.25
CA ASN A 32 36.05 -13.04 5.47
C ASN A 32 36.16 -14.55 5.29
N TYR A 33 37.08 -15.14 6.04
CA TYR A 33 37.41 -16.56 5.92
C TYR A 33 37.33 -17.26 7.28
N ALA A 34 36.60 -18.37 7.32
CA ALA A 34 36.62 -19.32 8.42
C ALA A 34 37.07 -20.71 7.96
N TYR A 35 37.89 -21.37 8.77
CA TYR A 35 38.26 -22.76 8.53
C TYR A 35 37.06 -23.70 8.74
N SER A 36 36.20 -23.39 9.73
CA SER A 36 35.13 -24.25 10.18
C SER A 36 33.74 -23.80 9.74
N TYR A 37 33.08 -22.92 10.50
CA TYR A 37 31.68 -22.53 10.35
C TYR A 37 31.58 -21.01 10.23
N GLY A 38 30.60 -20.50 9.49
CA GLY A 38 30.30 -19.06 9.46
C GLY A 38 31.46 -18.24 8.90
N GLY A 39 31.60 -18.20 7.58
CA GLY A 39 32.74 -17.50 6.95
C GLY A 39 32.80 -16.02 7.33
N GLY A 40 31.65 -15.37 7.48
CA GLY A 40 31.50 -14.04 8.09
C GLY A 40 31.13 -14.15 9.57
N ILE A 41 29.94 -14.67 9.86
CA ILE A 41 29.33 -14.70 11.19
C ILE A 41 29.11 -16.12 11.65
N TYR A 42 29.52 -16.41 12.88
CA TYR A 42 29.18 -17.64 13.60
C TYR A 42 28.42 -17.28 14.88
N SER A 43 27.21 -17.81 15.03
CA SER A 43 26.41 -17.70 16.25
C SER A 43 26.02 -19.09 16.79
N TYR A 44 26.19 -19.30 18.09
CA TYR A 44 25.93 -20.59 18.73
C TYR A 44 25.32 -20.46 20.13
N TYR A 45 24.34 -21.34 20.42
CA TYR A 45 23.82 -21.66 21.75
C TYR A 45 23.23 -20.47 22.52
N TYR A 46 21.92 -20.25 22.37
CA TYR A 46 21.17 -19.11 22.92
C TYR A 46 21.74 -17.75 22.53
N SER A 47 22.48 -17.69 21.43
CA SER A 47 23.01 -16.46 20.88
C SER A 47 22.12 -16.08 19.70
N GLY A 48 21.22 -15.12 19.92
CA GLY A 48 20.34 -14.58 18.88
C GLY A 48 21.15 -13.88 17.80
N LEU A 49 20.56 -13.75 16.62
CA LEU A 49 21.17 -13.04 15.51
C LEU A 49 20.10 -12.27 14.76
N ASP A 50 20.23 -10.96 14.79
CA ASP A 50 19.44 -10.06 13.95
C ASP A 50 20.38 -9.30 13.01
N ILE A 51 20.03 -9.28 11.72
CA ILE A 51 20.82 -8.66 10.66
C ILE A 51 19.89 -7.74 9.87
N ASN A 52 20.20 -6.45 9.89
CA ASN A 52 19.43 -5.44 9.20
C ASN A 52 20.33 -4.57 8.32
N ASN A 53 19.85 -4.20 7.13
CA ASN A 53 20.51 -3.26 6.22
C ASN A 53 22.02 -3.52 6.06
N THR A 54 22.39 -4.76 5.73
CA THR A 54 23.78 -5.24 5.81
C THR A 54 24.18 -5.94 4.52
N THR A 55 25.46 -5.83 4.15
CA THR A 55 26.04 -6.59 3.04
C THR A 55 26.96 -7.69 3.57
N LEU A 56 26.68 -8.93 3.20
CA LEU A 56 27.48 -10.12 3.48
C LEU A 56 28.04 -10.66 2.17
N SER A 57 29.20 -10.16 1.73
CA SER A 57 29.74 -10.48 0.39
C SER A 57 31.06 -11.27 0.42
N GLY A 58 31.19 -12.31 -0.40
CA GLY A 58 32.47 -13.00 -0.64
C GLY A 58 33.04 -13.79 0.55
N ASN A 59 32.23 -14.11 1.57
CA ASN A 59 32.70 -14.84 2.75
C ASN A 59 32.79 -16.34 2.50
N THR A 60 33.75 -17.00 3.14
CA THR A 60 34.04 -18.42 2.89
C THR A 60 34.19 -19.23 4.17
N ALA A 61 33.37 -20.29 4.30
CA ALA A 61 33.57 -21.38 5.25
C ALA A 61 34.16 -22.61 4.54
N GLN A 62 35.48 -22.82 4.65
CA GLN A 62 36.19 -23.73 3.74
C GLN A 62 35.74 -25.20 3.81
N TYR A 63 35.46 -25.73 5.00
CA TYR A 63 35.26 -27.17 5.18
C TYR A 63 33.90 -27.58 5.75
N ASN A 64 33.11 -26.65 6.29
CA ASN A 64 31.80 -26.99 6.83
C ASN A 64 30.73 -26.03 6.30
N TYR A 65 30.01 -25.34 7.18
CA TYR A 65 28.69 -24.81 6.86
C TYR A 65 28.61 -23.28 7.04
N GLY A 66 27.64 -22.66 6.35
CA GLY A 66 27.33 -21.24 6.48
C GLY A 66 28.45 -20.37 5.90
N GLY A 67 28.45 -20.16 4.60
CA GLY A 67 29.52 -19.40 3.93
C GLY A 67 29.55 -17.94 4.39
N ALA A 68 28.39 -17.27 4.47
CA ALA A 68 28.26 -16.00 5.18
C ALA A 68 27.99 -16.24 6.66
N VAL A 69 26.87 -16.93 6.95
CA VAL A 69 26.30 -17.01 8.30
C VAL A 69 26.07 -18.46 8.67
N PHE A 70 26.50 -18.83 9.88
CA PHE A 70 26.12 -20.07 10.53
C PHE A 70 25.47 -19.75 11.87
N VAL A 71 24.23 -20.22 12.06
CA VAL A 71 23.55 -20.17 13.35
C VAL A 71 23.16 -21.57 13.79
N GLN A 72 23.36 -21.86 15.07
CA GLN A 72 22.93 -23.12 15.65
C GLN A 72 22.39 -22.95 17.07
N GLN A 73 21.26 -23.61 17.37
CA GLN A 73 20.66 -23.65 18.70
C GLN A 73 20.43 -22.25 19.28
N ALA A 74 19.89 -21.32 18.49
CA ALA A 74 19.55 -20.01 18.98
C ALA A 74 18.34 -20.05 19.92
N TYR A 75 17.44 -21.04 19.74
CA TYR A 75 16.16 -21.17 20.47
C TYR A 75 15.29 -19.92 20.38
N GLN A 76 15.45 -19.18 19.30
CA GLN A 76 14.74 -17.96 18.93
C GLN A 76 14.86 -17.80 17.42
N ILE A 77 14.12 -16.84 16.88
CA ILE A 77 14.13 -16.57 15.45
C ILE A 77 15.41 -15.82 15.08
N VAL A 78 15.97 -16.17 13.91
CA VAL A 78 17.04 -15.42 13.25
C VAL A 78 16.39 -14.54 12.20
N SER A 79 16.40 -13.23 12.44
CA SER A 79 15.88 -12.21 11.53
C SER A 79 16.98 -11.72 10.58
N VAL A 80 16.65 -11.66 9.29
CA VAL A 80 17.51 -11.13 8.24
C VAL A 80 16.68 -10.23 7.32
N ASN A 81 16.88 -8.92 7.44
CA ASN A 81 16.08 -7.89 6.78
C ASN A 81 16.95 -6.94 5.94
N LYS A 82 16.45 -6.46 4.79
CA LYS A 82 17.11 -5.44 3.96
C LYS A 82 18.59 -5.80 3.66
N THR A 83 18.89 -7.09 3.53
CA THR A 83 20.27 -7.59 3.55
C THR A 83 20.65 -8.21 2.21
N THR A 84 21.83 -7.86 1.71
CA THR A 84 22.43 -8.50 0.53
C THR A 84 23.42 -9.58 0.97
N ILE A 85 23.17 -10.82 0.61
CA ILE A 85 24.01 -11.99 0.92
C ILE A 85 24.50 -12.57 -0.39
N GLU A 86 25.72 -12.22 -0.76
CA GLU A 86 26.23 -12.51 -2.10
C GLU A 86 27.63 -13.12 -2.18
N ASP A 87 27.89 -13.90 -3.23
CA ASP A 87 29.21 -14.46 -3.53
C ASP A 87 29.84 -15.29 -2.39
N ASN A 88 29.04 -15.80 -1.45
CA ASN A 88 29.53 -16.57 -0.32
C ASN A 88 29.67 -18.06 -0.68
N SER A 89 30.59 -18.75 0.00
CA SER A 89 30.87 -20.15 -0.28
C SER A 89 31.02 -21.01 0.97
N ALA A 90 30.30 -22.14 0.99
CA ALA A 90 30.40 -23.17 2.02
C ALA A 90 30.93 -24.50 1.46
N GLY A 91 31.87 -25.10 2.19
CA GLY A 91 32.41 -26.42 1.88
C GLY A 91 31.40 -27.57 2.00
N TYR A 92 30.24 -27.35 2.64
CA TYR A 92 29.17 -28.34 2.79
C TYR A 92 27.76 -27.80 2.52
N PHE A 93 27.17 -27.06 3.47
CA PHE A 93 25.75 -26.65 3.44
C PHE A 93 25.60 -25.15 3.71
N GLY A 94 24.60 -24.52 3.09
CA GLY A 94 24.27 -23.11 3.29
C GLY A 94 25.37 -22.19 2.79
N GLY A 95 25.42 -21.95 1.48
CA GLY A 95 26.47 -21.11 0.88
C GLY A 95 26.38 -19.67 1.36
N GLY A 96 25.18 -19.10 1.44
CA GLY A 96 24.91 -17.87 2.18
C GLY A 96 24.69 -18.17 3.66
N LEU A 97 23.51 -18.68 4.00
CA LEU A 97 23.08 -18.92 5.38
C LEU A 97 22.91 -20.41 5.66
N PHE A 98 23.31 -20.82 6.86
CA PHE A 98 22.90 -22.10 7.42
C PHE A 98 22.32 -21.93 8.82
N ILE A 99 21.04 -22.27 8.94
CA ILE A 99 20.26 -22.27 10.17
C ILE A 99 20.06 -23.71 10.63
N TYR A 100 20.41 -24.00 11.89
CA TYR A 100 20.50 -25.38 12.35
C TYR A 100 19.99 -25.58 13.79
N TYR A 101 19.06 -26.54 13.96
CA TYR A 101 18.64 -27.11 15.23
C TYR A 101 17.92 -26.12 16.15
N ASP A 102 16.60 -26.26 16.29
CA ASP A 102 15.74 -25.43 17.17
C ASP A 102 16.05 -23.94 16.98
N THR A 103 16.01 -23.48 15.72
CA THR A 103 16.33 -22.10 15.31
C THR A 103 15.52 -21.77 14.07
N ASP A 104 14.54 -20.91 14.19
CA ASP A 104 13.70 -20.52 13.07
C ASP A 104 14.34 -19.39 12.28
N LEU A 105 13.94 -19.26 11.02
CA LEU A 105 14.46 -18.23 10.10
C LEU A 105 13.32 -17.35 9.62
N GLU A 106 13.52 -16.03 9.74
CA GLU A 106 12.77 -15.02 9.01
C GLU A 106 13.74 -14.25 8.12
N LEU A 107 13.49 -14.33 6.82
CA LEU A 107 14.30 -13.68 5.79
C LEU A 107 13.39 -12.85 4.90
N TYR A 108 13.57 -11.54 4.93
CA TYR A 108 12.67 -10.63 4.25
C TYR A 108 13.34 -9.39 3.67
N ASN A 109 12.73 -8.81 2.63
CA ASN A 109 13.21 -7.63 1.90
C ASN A 109 14.69 -7.75 1.49
N SER A 110 15.14 -8.95 1.15
CA SER A 110 16.56 -9.28 1.07
C SER A 110 16.94 -9.88 -0.29
N THR A 111 18.23 -9.88 -0.60
CA THR A 111 18.77 -10.53 -1.79
C THR A 111 19.81 -11.57 -1.41
N VAL A 112 19.59 -12.82 -1.79
CA VAL A 112 20.54 -13.93 -1.64
C VAL A 112 21.04 -14.31 -3.03
N SER A 113 22.26 -13.93 -3.40
CA SER A 113 22.73 -14.10 -4.78
C SER A 113 24.11 -14.75 -4.94
N ASN A 114 24.32 -15.50 -6.02
CA ASN A 114 25.63 -16.06 -6.38
C ASN A 114 26.32 -16.92 -5.30
N ASN A 115 25.57 -17.41 -4.30
CA ASN A 115 26.14 -18.20 -3.23
C ASN A 115 26.31 -19.66 -3.64
N THR A 116 27.31 -20.32 -3.07
CA THR A 116 27.67 -21.69 -3.45
C THR A 116 27.82 -22.60 -2.24
N ALA A 117 27.18 -23.77 -2.29
CA ALA A 117 27.41 -24.86 -1.35
C ALA A 117 27.86 -26.12 -2.09
N THR A 118 28.64 -26.98 -1.44
CA THR A 118 29.04 -28.24 -2.08
C THR A 118 27.88 -29.23 -2.15
N TYR A 119 26.98 -29.25 -1.18
CA TYR A 119 25.91 -30.24 -1.08
C TYR A 119 24.51 -29.62 -1.12
N GLU A 120 24.04 -28.93 -0.08
CA GLU A 120 22.65 -28.49 0.03
C GLU A 120 22.54 -27.01 0.43
N GLY A 121 21.50 -26.33 -0.07
CA GLY A 121 21.24 -24.92 0.20
C GLY A 121 22.34 -24.02 -0.33
N GLY A 122 22.37 -23.80 -1.64
CA GLY A 122 23.35 -22.92 -2.28
C GLY A 122 23.27 -21.51 -1.71
N GLY A 123 22.07 -20.95 -1.62
CA GLY A 123 21.78 -19.70 -0.91
C GLY A 123 21.54 -19.96 0.57
N VAL A 124 20.38 -20.52 0.89
CA VAL A 124 19.92 -20.78 2.26
C VAL A 124 19.76 -22.27 2.52
N MET A 125 20.18 -22.70 3.69
CA MET A 125 19.83 -24.02 4.24
C MET A 125 19.21 -23.82 5.61
N THR A 126 18.03 -24.41 5.84
CA THR A 126 17.48 -24.62 7.19
C THR A 126 17.42 -26.11 7.48
N TYR A 127 17.80 -26.51 8.70
CA TYR A 127 17.93 -27.92 9.02
C TYR A 127 17.61 -28.27 10.47
N THR A 128 16.84 -29.35 10.64
CA THR A 128 16.46 -29.95 11.94
C THR A 128 15.69 -29.01 12.85
N TYR A 129 14.40 -29.28 13.07
CA TYR A 129 13.54 -28.59 14.04
C TYR A 129 13.59 -27.06 13.86
N SER A 130 13.26 -26.59 12.66
CA SER A 130 13.38 -25.19 12.29
C SER A 130 12.33 -24.88 11.24
N ALA A 131 11.44 -23.95 11.54
CA ALA A 131 10.54 -23.32 10.59
C ALA A 131 11.31 -22.30 9.74
N ALA A 132 10.73 -21.90 8.62
CA ALA A 132 11.28 -20.85 7.78
C ALA A 132 10.17 -20.03 7.14
N THR A 133 10.24 -18.71 7.35
CA THR A 133 9.40 -17.70 6.72
C THR A 133 10.26 -16.84 5.81
N VAL A 134 9.85 -16.72 4.56
CA VAL A 134 10.56 -15.94 3.54
C VAL A 134 9.56 -15.03 2.85
N TYR A 135 9.82 -13.73 2.86
CA TYR A 135 8.92 -12.73 2.28
C TYR A 135 9.72 -11.72 1.44
N ASN A 136 9.19 -11.27 0.30
CA ASN A 136 9.79 -10.23 -0.54
C ASN A 136 11.32 -10.38 -0.70
N THR A 137 11.77 -11.59 -1.05
CA THR A 137 13.20 -11.92 -1.09
C THR A 137 13.59 -12.50 -2.45
N VAL A 138 14.74 -12.06 -2.96
CA VAL A 138 15.28 -12.52 -4.24
C VAL A 138 16.41 -13.55 -4.02
N PHE A 139 16.20 -14.78 -4.46
CA PHE A 139 17.21 -15.82 -4.57
C PHE A 139 17.70 -15.91 -6.01
N LYS A 140 18.94 -15.46 -6.28
CA LYS A 140 19.45 -15.38 -7.66
C LYS A 140 20.77 -16.11 -7.86
N ASN A 141 20.87 -16.94 -8.90
CA ASN A 141 22.14 -17.59 -9.30
C ASN A 141 22.85 -18.41 -8.20
N ASN A 142 22.13 -18.84 -7.15
CA ASN A 142 22.71 -19.66 -6.11
C ASN A 142 22.85 -21.10 -6.60
N SER A 143 23.87 -21.82 -6.14
CA SER A 143 24.12 -23.17 -6.65
C SER A 143 24.69 -24.18 -5.68
N THR A 144 24.42 -25.46 -5.97
CA THR A 144 25.02 -26.59 -5.28
C THR A 144 25.83 -27.50 -6.20
N GLY A 145 26.96 -27.99 -5.71
CA GLY A 145 27.86 -28.86 -6.48
C GLY A 145 27.44 -30.33 -6.56
N ALA A 146 26.68 -30.84 -5.59
CA ALA A 146 26.40 -32.27 -5.46
C ALA A 146 25.07 -32.65 -4.76
N GLY A 147 24.21 -31.70 -4.38
CA GLY A 147 22.95 -31.99 -3.68
C GLY A 147 21.84 -31.01 -4.04
N ASN A 148 20.94 -30.71 -3.11
CA ASN A 148 19.61 -30.15 -3.38
C ASN A 148 19.49 -28.67 -2.98
N GLY A 149 18.47 -27.97 -3.49
CA GLY A 149 18.15 -26.60 -3.10
C GLY A 149 19.22 -25.61 -3.54
N GLY A 150 19.21 -25.22 -4.81
CA GLY A 150 20.15 -24.21 -5.33
C GLY A 150 19.93 -22.87 -4.64
N GLY A 151 18.71 -22.34 -4.68
CA GLY A 151 18.30 -21.15 -3.94
C GLY A 151 18.18 -21.45 -2.45
N MET A 152 17.23 -22.31 -2.10
CA MET A 152 16.92 -22.67 -0.71
C MET A 152 16.71 -24.19 -0.54
N SER A 153 17.17 -24.70 0.60
CA SER A 153 16.91 -26.07 1.06
C SER A 153 16.32 -26.04 2.47
N PHE A 154 15.10 -26.54 2.63
CA PHE A 154 14.36 -26.65 3.88
C PHE A 154 14.23 -28.11 4.31
N ASN A 155 14.70 -28.46 5.50
CA ASN A 155 14.61 -29.83 6.01
C ASN A 155 14.61 -29.89 7.55
N PRO A 156 13.45 -29.76 8.20
CA PRO A 156 13.32 -29.80 9.66
C PRO A 156 13.50 -31.23 10.22
N GLY A 157 13.62 -32.26 9.38
CA GLY A 157 13.75 -33.64 9.81
C GLY A 157 12.45 -34.22 10.37
N LEU A 158 12.53 -35.44 10.91
CA LEU A 158 11.35 -36.19 11.40
C LEU A 158 11.32 -36.31 12.94
N PRO A 159 10.10 -36.34 13.55
CA PRO A 159 8.80 -36.00 12.94
C PRO A 159 8.73 -34.51 12.61
N SER A 160 8.04 -34.15 11.52
CA SER A 160 7.81 -32.77 11.14
C SER A 160 6.55 -32.23 11.80
N THR A 161 6.67 -31.01 12.32
CA THR A 161 5.61 -30.12 12.83
C THR A 161 6.05 -28.67 12.56
N TYR A 162 6.82 -28.46 11.48
CA TYR A 162 7.51 -27.21 11.20
C TYR A 162 7.20 -26.82 9.77
N ASP A 163 6.77 -25.58 9.62
CA ASP A 163 6.22 -25.07 8.39
C ASP A 163 7.26 -24.34 7.56
N LEU A 164 6.95 -24.27 6.27
CA LEU A 164 7.67 -23.47 5.30
C LEU A 164 6.69 -22.50 4.67
N THR A 165 6.91 -21.21 4.91
CA THR A 165 6.13 -20.13 4.30
C THR A 165 7.05 -19.33 3.39
N ILE A 166 6.66 -19.19 2.12
CA ILE A 166 7.36 -18.35 1.15
C ILE A 166 6.32 -17.52 0.42
N GLN A 167 6.49 -16.20 0.46
CA GLN A 167 5.54 -15.25 -0.08
C GLN A 167 6.25 -14.13 -0.85
N SER A 168 5.64 -13.66 -1.95
CA SER A 168 6.10 -12.51 -2.73
C SER A 168 7.59 -12.56 -3.10
N SER A 169 8.15 -13.76 -3.27
CA SER A 169 9.59 -13.96 -3.39
C SER A 169 9.98 -14.50 -4.76
N THR A 170 11.17 -14.12 -5.22
CA THR A 170 11.68 -14.51 -6.54
C THR A 170 12.83 -15.50 -6.41
N PHE A 171 12.73 -16.64 -7.07
CA PHE A 171 13.82 -17.59 -7.28
C PHE A 171 14.21 -17.55 -8.75
N ASP A 172 15.31 -16.89 -9.07
CA ASP A 172 15.80 -16.72 -10.44
C ASP A 172 17.12 -17.49 -10.66
N SER A 173 17.15 -18.31 -11.71
CA SER A 173 18.38 -18.89 -12.26
C SER A 173 19.21 -19.72 -11.26
N ASN A 174 18.58 -20.25 -10.21
CA ASN A 174 19.28 -21.06 -9.21
C ASN A 174 19.49 -22.49 -9.74
N SER A 175 20.60 -23.13 -9.33
CA SER A 175 20.97 -24.45 -9.85
C SER A 175 21.37 -25.46 -8.79
N ALA A 176 20.65 -26.58 -8.74
CA ALA A 176 21.02 -27.73 -7.94
C ALA A 176 21.64 -28.83 -8.81
N TYR A 177 22.68 -29.48 -8.31
CA TYR A 177 23.12 -30.75 -8.92
C TYR A 177 22.04 -31.82 -8.75
N GLY A 178 21.48 -31.93 -7.55
CA GLY A 178 20.34 -32.78 -7.20
C GLY A 178 19.00 -32.11 -7.52
N SER A 179 18.05 -32.21 -6.60
CA SER A 179 16.67 -31.73 -6.74
C SER A 179 16.46 -30.30 -6.26
N GLY A 180 15.40 -29.63 -6.73
CA GLY A 180 15.01 -28.30 -6.27
C GLY A 180 16.03 -27.24 -6.69
N GLY A 181 16.02 -26.84 -7.96
CA GLY A 181 16.91 -25.79 -8.45
C GLY A 181 16.72 -24.48 -7.69
N GLY A 182 15.47 -24.01 -7.61
CA GLY A 182 15.07 -22.88 -6.77
C GLY A 182 14.90 -23.33 -5.32
N LEU A 183 13.88 -24.13 -5.07
CA LEU A 183 13.49 -24.60 -3.74
C LEU A 183 13.53 -26.13 -3.62
N TYR A 184 14.14 -26.62 -2.55
CA TYR A 184 14.00 -28.01 -2.10
C TYR A 184 13.40 -28.02 -0.69
N SER A 185 12.21 -28.59 -0.51
CA SER A 185 11.59 -28.81 0.80
C SER A 185 11.49 -30.30 1.08
N LEU A 186 11.91 -30.73 2.27
CA LEU A 186 11.86 -32.11 2.72
C LEU A 186 11.31 -32.21 4.14
N TYR A 187 10.17 -32.89 4.30
CA TYR A 187 9.47 -33.04 5.58
C TYR A 187 8.95 -31.72 6.16
N ALA A 188 8.43 -30.81 5.32
CA ALA A 188 7.58 -29.74 5.86
C ALA A 188 6.29 -30.34 6.43
N ASP A 189 5.75 -29.74 7.48
CA ASP A 189 4.37 -30.06 7.88
C ASP A 189 3.44 -29.39 6.86
N ASP A 190 3.32 -28.07 6.92
CA ASP A 190 2.69 -27.28 5.87
C ASP A 190 3.73 -26.55 5.02
N ALA A 191 3.50 -26.52 3.70
CA ALA A 191 4.25 -25.67 2.78
C ALA A 191 3.30 -24.69 2.10
N MET A 192 3.38 -23.44 2.52
CA MET A 192 2.61 -22.32 2.00
C MET A 192 3.46 -21.52 1.02
N LEU A 193 3.05 -21.52 -0.24
CA LEU A 193 3.71 -20.79 -1.32
C LEU A 193 2.69 -19.84 -1.94
N SER A 194 2.82 -18.53 -1.75
CA SER A 194 1.96 -17.56 -2.43
C SER A 194 2.73 -16.47 -3.16
N ASP A 195 2.23 -16.04 -4.32
CA ASP A 195 2.75 -14.85 -4.99
C ASP A 195 4.25 -14.92 -5.36
N ASN A 196 4.79 -16.13 -5.51
CA ASN A 196 6.21 -16.32 -5.78
C ASN A 196 6.49 -16.50 -7.26
N VAL A 197 7.67 -16.07 -7.69
CA VAL A 197 8.16 -16.22 -9.06
C VAL A 197 9.38 -17.13 -9.10
N PHE A 198 9.26 -18.30 -9.73
CA PHE A 198 10.33 -19.24 -9.98
C PHE A 198 10.69 -19.21 -11.47
N THR A 199 11.81 -18.59 -11.81
CA THR A 199 12.28 -18.43 -13.19
C THR A 199 13.64 -19.09 -13.41
N TYR A 200 13.78 -19.80 -14.54
CA TYR A 200 15.08 -20.34 -15.01
C TYR A 200 15.83 -21.28 -14.06
N ASN A 201 15.16 -21.78 -13.02
CA ASN A 201 15.82 -22.65 -12.05
C ASN A 201 16.03 -24.05 -12.62
N LYS A 202 17.12 -24.70 -12.18
CA LYS A 202 17.55 -25.96 -12.78
C LYS A 202 18.01 -27.03 -11.80
N SER A 203 17.42 -28.22 -11.94
CA SER A 203 18.02 -29.48 -11.48
C SER A 203 18.84 -30.09 -12.62
N THR A 204 20.15 -30.24 -12.42
CA THR A 204 21.07 -30.57 -13.52
C THR A 204 21.39 -32.06 -13.69
N ALA A 205 21.26 -32.88 -12.65
CA ALA A 205 21.54 -34.30 -12.75
C ALA A 205 20.33 -35.11 -13.24
N THR A 206 20.62 -36.12 -14.06
CA THR A 206 19.59 -37.03 -14.57
C THR A 206 18.92 -37.80 -13.44
N GLY A 207 17.58 -37.85 -13.45
CA GLY A 207 16.79 -38.58 -12.47
C GLY A 207 16.39 -37.79 -11.22
N TYR A 208 16.82 -36.54 -11.10
CA TYR A 208 16.41 -35.62 -10.02
C TYR A 208 15.30 -34.68 -10.52
N ALA A 209 14.62 -34.02 -9.59
CA ALA A 209 13.32 -33.42 -9.87
C ALA A 209 13.15 -32.01 -9.29
N GLY A 210 12.18 -31.26 -9.84
CA GLY A 210 11.82 -29.92 -9.40
C GLY A 210 12.85 -28.88 -9.83
N GLY A 211 12.71 -28.32 -11.03
CA GLY A 211 13.59 -27.26 -11.50
C GLY A 211 13.35 -25.99 -10.68
N GLY A 212 12.11 -25.51 -10.68
CA GLY A 212 11.64 -24.44 -9.80
C GLY A 212 11.60 -24.90 -8.36
N ALA A 213 10.68 -25.80 -8.03
CA ALA A 213 10.49 -26.31 -6.67
C ALA A 213 10.36 -27.85 -6.60
N HIS A 214 10.87 -28.42 -5.51
CA HIS A 214 10.67 -29.83 -5.16
C HIS A 214 10.15 -29.93 -3.73
N LEU A 215 8.89 -30.36 -3.57
CA LEU A 215 8.23 -30.57 -2.28
C LEU A 215 8.18 -32.07 -1.98
N TYR A 216 8.99 -32.51 -1.02
CA TYR A 216 9.26 -33.92 -0.76
C TYR A 216 8.80 -34.31 0.66
N TYR A 217 7.87 -35.26 0.77
CA TYR A 217 7.30 -35.70 2.05
C TYR A 217 6.66 -34.57 2.89
N THR A 218 5.99 -33.63 2.25
CA THR A 218 5.19 -32.58 2.92
C THR A 218 3.84 -33.14 3.41
N ASP A 219 3.23 -32.62 4.48
CA ASP A 219 1.88 -33.06 4.94
C ASP A 219 0.75 -32.32 4.21
N SER A 220 0.85 -30.99 4.07
CA SER A 220 -0.07 -30.19 3.24
C SER A 220 0.65 -29.14 2.38
N VAL A 221 0.07 -28.80 1.23
CA VAL A 221 0.58 -27.73 0.36
C VAL A 221 -0.55 -26.80 0.01
N ALA A 222 -0.33 -25.50 0.22
CA ALA A 222 -1.16 -24.44 -0.31
C ALA A 222 -0.30 -23.59 -1.24
N ALA A 223 -0.57 -23.67 -2.54
CA ALA A 223 0.14 -22.94 -3.57
C ALA A 223 -0.84 -22.03 -4.32
N VAL A 224 -0.70 -20.71 -4.12
CA VAL A 224 -1.63 -19.71 -4.64
C VAL A 224 -0.87 -18.66 -5.46
N ARG A 225 -1.32 -18.31 -6.67
CA ARG A 225 -0.74 -17.22 -7.48
C ARG A 225 0.77 -17.30 -7.77
N ASN A 226 1.36 -18.50 -7.74
CA ASN A 226 2.78 -18.65 -8.05
C ASN A 226 3.01 -18.74 -9.56
N VAL A 227 4.12 -18.17 -10.03
CA VAL A 227 4.59 -18.29 -11.42
C VAL A 227 5.82 -19.19 -11.48
N PHE A 228 5.70 -20.31 -12.19
CA PHE A 228 6.81 -21.17 -12.56
C PHE A 228 7.10 -21.01 -14.05
N CYS A 229 8.18 -20.32 -14.38
CA CYS A 229 8.56 -20.01 -15.75
C CYS A 229 9.93 -20.62 -16.13
N ALA A 230 10.01 -21.25 -17.30
CA ALA A 230 11.26 -21.66 -17.95
C ALA A 230 12.21 -22.49 -17.06
N ASN A 231 11.68 -23.17 -16.05
CA ASN A 231 12.46 -24.02 -15.16
C ASN A 231 12.72 -25.38 -15.81
N SER A 232 13.82 -26.03 -15.44
CA SER A 232 14.19 -27.32 -16.03
C SER A 232 14.65 -28.38 -15.03
N ALA A 233 14.15 -29.60 -15.20
CA ALA A 233 14.55 -30.77 -14.41
C ALA A 233 14.32 -32.06 -15.19
N TYR A 234 14.74 -33.20 -14.63
CA TYR A 234 14.43 -34.48 -15.25
C TYR A 234 12.97 -34.91 -15.05
N TYR A 235 12.41 -34.64 -13.87
CA TYR A 235 10.98 -34.74 -13.56
C TYR A 235 10.49 -33.41 -12.97
N GLY A 236 9.33 -32.91 -13.39
CA GLY A 236 8.75 -31.69 -12.82
C GLY A 236 9.62 -30.47 -13.09
N GLY A 237 9.64 -29.98 -14.34
CA GLY A 237 10.45 -28.82 -14.74
C GLY A 237 10.14 -27.61 -13.86
N GLY A 238 8.88 -27.20 -13.77
CA GLY A 238 8.42 -26.18 -12.84
C GLY A 238 8.42 -26.71 -11.41
N VAL A 239 7.56 -27.68 -11.13
CA VAL A 239 7.41 -28.26 -9.79
C VAL A 239 7.37 -29.78 -9.77
N TYR A 240 7.95 -30.36 -8.73
CA TYR A 240 7.80 -31.78 -8.41
C TYR A 240 7.29 -31.94 -6.97
N VAL A 241 6.22 -32.70 -6.82
CA VAL A 241 5.55 -32.95 -5.55
C VAL A 241 5.48 -34.44 -5.29
N TYR A 242 5.87 -34.84 -4.08
CA TYR A 242 5.82 -36.24 -3.65
C TYR A 242 5.36 -36.35 -2.20
N TYR A 243 4.19 -36.92 -2.00
CA TYR A 243 3.60 -37.12 -0.67
C TYR A 243 3.83 -38.52 -0.16
N THR A 244 3.96 -38.68 1.16
CA THR A 244 4.08 -40.02 1.76
C THR A 244 3.80 -40.10 3.25
N PHE A 245 2.87 -39.34 3.81
CA PHE A 245 2.33 -39.68 5.13
C PHE A 245 0.81 -39.61 5.13
N GLY A 246 0.20 -40.56 5.87
CA GLY A 246 -1.24 -40.82 5.86
C GLY A 246 -2.07 -39.78 6.63
N GLY A 247 -1.77 -38.50 6.40
CA GLY A 247 -2.51 -37.34 6.86
C GLY A 247 -3.69 -37.03 5.94
N ILE A 248 -4.59 -36.18 6.44
CA ILE A 248 -5.77 -35.65 5.74
C ILE A 248 -5.44 -34.32 5.03
N GLY A 249 -4.16 -33.95 4.96
CA GLY A 249 -3.70 -32.68 4.41
C GLY A 249 -4.16 -32.49 2.97
N LEU A 250 -4.62 -31.27 2.67
CA LEU A 250 -5.05 -30.86 1.34
C LEU A 250 -3.82 -30.40 0.54
N ALA A 251 -3.84 -30.65 -0.77
CA ALA A 251 -2.87 -30.08 -1.70
C ALA A 251 -3.63 -29.13 -2.62
N SER A 252 -3.73 -27.87 -2.22
CA SER A 252 -4.44 -26.83 -2.97
C SER A 252 -3.46 -26.10 -3.89
N TRP A 253 -3.78 -26.06 -5.18
CA TRP A 253 -3.05 -25.35 -6.22
C TRP A 253 -4.05 -24.46 -6.95
N THR A 254 -4.08 -23.19 -6.60
CA THR A 254 -5.04 -22.22 -7.13
C THR A 254 -4.31 -21.09 -7.82
N ASN A 255 -4.79 -20.68 -9.00
CA ASN A 255 -4.31 -19.48 -9.67
C ASN A 255 -2.81 -19.46 -10.03
N ASN A 256 -2.18 -20.63 -10.17
CA ASN A 256 -0.76 -20.70 -10.50
C ASN A 256 -0.55 -20.71 -12.02
N VAL A 257 0.57 -20.12 -12.44
CA VAL A 257 1.05 -20.14 -13.82
C VAL A 257 2.23 -21.10 -13.93
N PHE A 258 2.14 -22.04 -14.87
CA PHE A 258 3.25 -22.88 -15.30
C PHE A 258 3.51 -22.60 -16.77
N GLN A 259 4.62 -21.94 -17.06
CA GLN A 259 4.95 -21.44 -18.39
C GLN A 259 6.30 -21.98 -18.85
N GLU A 260 6.31 -22.60 -20.03
CA GLU A 260 7.53 -22.99 -20.76
C GLU A 260 8.55 -23.82 -19.95
N ASN A 261 8.08 -24.54 -18.93
CA ASN A 261 8.94 -25.39 -18.13
C ASN A 261 9.29 -26.69 -18.89
N GLN A 262 10.49 -27.20 -18.65
CA GLN A 262 11.05 -28.35 -19.34
C GLN A 262 11.31 -29.53 -18.38
N GLY A 263 10.63 -30.65 -18.65
CA GLY A 263 10.92 -31.95 -18.07
C GLY A 263 11.67 -32.84 -19.05
N ASP A 264 12.94 -33.18 -18.79
CA ASP A 264 13.71 -34.05 -19.71
C ASP A 264 13.05 -35.42 -19.94
N TYR A 265 12.19 -35.84 -19.01
CA TYR A 265 11.43 -37.08 -19.12
C TYR A 265 9.93 -36.89 -18.93
N ALA A 266 9.48 -36.31 -17.82
CA ALA A 266 8.06 -36.19 -17.52
C ALA A 266 7.69 -34.99 -16.65
N GLY A 267 6.49 -34.45 -16.84
CA GLY A 267 5.96 -33.32 -16.08
C GLY A 267 6.74 -32.05 -16.39
N GLY A 268 6.52 -31.44 -17.56
CA GLY A 268 7.19 -30.20 -17.93
C GLY A 268 6.85 -29.08 -16.95
N GLY A 269 5.57 -28.73 -16.86
CA GLY A 269 5.05 -27.80 -15.84
C GLY A 269 5.16 -28.40 -14.45
N ALA A 270 4.43 -29.49 -14.20
CA ALA A 270 4.33 -30.09 -12.88
C ALA A 270 4.36 -31.63 -12.91
N TYR A 271 4.82 -32.23 -11.82
CA TYR A 271 4.79 -33.67 -11.57
C TYR A 271 4.31 -33.96 -10.17
N PHE A 272 3.12 -34.55 -10.04
CA PHE A 272 2.50 -34.87 -8.75
C PHE A 272 2.49 -36.38 -8.52
N GLN A 273 2.95 -36.82 -7.35
CA GLN A 273 3.09 -38.23 -7.00
C GLN A 273 2.61 -38.54 -5.59
N SER A 274 1.65 -39.45 -5.53
CA SER A 274 1.03 -39.92 -4.27
C SER A 274 0.32 -38.83 -3.47
N ASP A 275 -0.02 -37.71 -4.10
CA ASP A 275 -0.80 -36.61 -3.53
C ASP A 275 -2.20 -37.11 -3.18
N TYR A 276 -2.66 -36.82 -1.96
CA TYR A 276 -4.01 -37.13 -1.51
C TYR A 276 -4.86 -35.88 -1.76
N ASN A 277 -5.83 -35.95 -2.68
CA ASN A 277 -6.76 -34.84 -2.99
C ASN A 277 -6.08 -33.53 -3.45
N ALA A 278 -5.22 -33.60 -4.49
CA ALA A 278 -4.77 -32.37 -5.13
C ALA A 278 -5.96 -31.68 -5.82
N GLU A 279 -6.22 -30.44 -5.41
CA GLU A 279 -7.18 -29.51 -6.01
C GLU A 279 -6.40 -28.57 -6.92
N LEU A 280 -6.67 -28.63 -8.21
CA LEU A 280 -6.08 -27.74 -9.21
C LEU A 280 -7.19 -26.89 -9.79
N ILE A 281 -7.31 -25.67 -9.28
CA ILE A 281 -8.37 -24.74 -9.64
C ILE A 281 -7.74 -23.52 -10.31
N ASN A 282 -8.31 -23.09 -11.44
CA ASN A 282 -7.90 -21.86 -12.11
C ASN A 282 -6.39 -21.79 -12.42
N ASN A 283 -5.70 -22.88 -12.76
CA ASN A 283 -4.26 -22.79 -13.10
C ASN A 283 -4.05 -22.63 -14.61
N THR A 284 -2.98 -21.95 -15.02
CA THR A 284 -2.59 -21.83 -16.44
C THR A 284 -1.32 -22.63 -16.71
N PHE A 285 -1.43 -23.67 -17.53
CA PHE A 285 -0.29 -24.43 -18.07
C PHE A 285 -0.10 -24.10 -19.55
N VAL A 286 0.96 -23.36 -19.88
CA VAL A 286 1.22 -22.89 -21.25
C VAL A 286 2.65 -23.19 -21.70
N GLY A 287 2.83 -23.67 -22.93
CA GLY A 287 4.16 -23.83 -23.54
C GLY A 287 5.05 -24.93 -22.95
N ASN A 288 4.67 -25.53 -21.82
CA ASN A 288 5.46 -26.54 -21.12
C ASN A 288 5.74 -27.77 -21.98
N GLU A 289 6.89 -28.41 -21.75
CA GLU A 289 7.29 -29.60 -22.50
C GLU A 289 7.90 -30.73 -21.67
N ALA A 290 7.60 -31.96 -22.10
CA ALA A 290 8.25 -33.15 -21.60
C ALA A 290 8.54 -34.16 -22.72
N ALA A 291 9.72 -34.78 -22.68
CA ALA A 291 10.15 -35.67 -23.77
C ALA A 291 9.33 -36.96 -23.89
N ALA A 292 8.74 -37.45 -22.78
CA ALA A 292 7.98 -38.69 -22.78
C ALA A 292 6.54 -38.55 -22.33
N TYR A 293 6.26 -37.88 -21.21
CA TYR A 293 4.95 -37.94 -20.56
C TYR A 293 4.56 -36.61 -19.89
N GLY A 294 3.39 -36.06 -20.23
CA GLY A 294 2.83 -34.89 -19.55
C GLY A 294 3.70 -33.64 -19.70
N GLY A 295 3.59 -32.95 -20.84
CA GLY A 295 4.19 -31.65 -21.07
C GLY A 295 3.71 -30.61 -20.07
N ALA A 296 2.40 -30.51 -19.82
CA ALA A 296 1.90 -29.65 -18.75
C ALA A 296 1.99 -30.34 -17.38
N LEU A 297 1.35 -31.50 -17.23
CA LEU A 297 1.22 -32.16 -15.92
C LEU A 297 1.40 -33.68 -16.02
N TYR A 298 2.13 -34.24 -15.08
CA TYR A 298 2.21 -35.69 -14.86
C TYR A 298 1.60 -36.06 -13.51
N LEU A 299 0.71 -37.05 -13.51
CA LEU A 299 0.02 -37.53 -12.32
C LEU A 299 0.35 -39.01 -12.05
N ASN A 300 0.95 -39.30 -10.90
CA ASN A 300 1.20 -40.66 -10.43
C ASN A 300 0.42 -41.00 -9.15
N ASP A 301 -0.68 -41.73 -9.30
CA ASP A 301 -1.43 -42.29 -8.17
C ASP A 301 -1.19 -43.80 -8.04
N GLN A 302 -0.87 -44.26 -6.81
CA GLN A 302 -0.69 -45.66 -6.47
C GLN A 302 -1.71 -46.22 -5.45
N ILE A 303 -2.67 -45.42 -4.96
CA ILE A 303 -3.51 -45.73 -3.77
C ILE A 303 -5.03 -45.72 -4.04
N GLY A 304 -5.54 -45.13 -5.13
CA GLY A 304 -6.90 -45.40 -5.66
C GLY A 304 -8.11 -45.01 -4.76
N THR A 305 -7.97 -44.02 -3.88
CA THR A 305 -9.03 -43.47 -3.00
C THR A 305 -9.06 -41.94 -3.04
N TYR A 306 -9.58 -41.34 -4.12
CA TYR A 306 -9.44 -39.90 -4.41
C TYR A 306 -10.76 -39.16 -4.55
N SER A 307 -10.70 -37.85 -4.28
CA SER A 307 -11.70 -36.82 -4.64
C SER A 307 -11.01 -35.46 -4.85
N GLY A 308 -10.02 -35.36 -5.75
CA GLY A 308 -9.38 -34.10 -6.12
C GLY A 308 -10.07 -33.43 -7.31
N GLU A 309 -10.06 -32.09 -7.35
CA GLU A 309 -10.71 -31.28 -8.38
C GLU A 309 -9.70 -30.81 -9.46
N PHE A 310 -10.13 -30.74 -10.72
CA PHE A 310 -9.35 -30.14 -11.80
C PHE A 310 -10.28 -29.26 -12.63
N THR A 311 -10.49 -28.03 -12.16
CA THR A 311 -11.54 -27.13 -12.67
C THR A 311 -10.94 -25.80 -13.12
N ASN A 312 -11.49 -25.20 -14.17
CA ASN A 312 -11.11 -23.87 -14.66
C ASN A 312 -9.65 -23.71 -15.08
N ASN A 313 -8.93 -24.78 -15.37
CA ASN A 313 -7.54 -24.68 -15.78
C ASN A 313 -7.42 -24.43 -17.29
N ILE A 314 -6.38 -23.72 -17.72
CA ILE A 314 -5.93 -23.69 -19.11
C ILE A 314 -4.81 -24.70 -19.28
N VAL A 315 -4.92 -25.61 -20.25
CA VAL A 315 -3.81 -26.47 -20.70
C VAL A 315 -3.59 -26.25 -22.18
N ALA A 316 -2.62 -25.40 -22.50
CA ALA A 316 -2.40 -24.92 -23.86
C ALA A 316 -0.95 -25.03 -24.35
N TYR A 317 -0.81 -25.15 -25.66
CA TYR A 317 0.46 -24.98 -26.38
C TYR A 317 1.63 -25.88 -25.93
N THR A 318 1.37 -27.06 -25.35
CA THR A 318 2.45 -27.95 -24.92
C THR A 318 3.37 -28.33 -26.09
N ALA A 319 4.65 -27.93 -26.03
CA ALA A 319 5.57 -28.02 -27.17
C ALA A 319 5.99 -29.46 -27.49
N ASN A 320 6.13 -30.30 -26.45
CA ASN A 320 6.32 -31.75 -26.56
C ASN A 320 5.65 -32.48 -25.39
N GLY A 321 5.22 -33.72 -25.63
CA GLY A 321 4.49 -34.52 -24.65
C GLY A 321 2.97 -34.36 -24.78
N ASP A 322 2.24 -35.13 -23.98
CA ASP A 322 0.78 -34.99 -23.86
C ASP A 322 0.47 -33.79 -22.96
N GLY A 323 -0.73 -33.19 -23.03
CA GLY A 323 -1.13 -32.14 -22.08
C GLY A 323 -0.98 -32.66 -20.65
N ILE A 324 -1.82 -33.63 -20.29
CA ILE A 324 -1.74 -34.34 -19.01
C ILE A 324 -1.51 -35.83 -19.22
N TYR A 325 -0.58 -36.40 -18.47
CA TYR A 325 -0.37 -37.84 -18.41
C TYR A 325 -0.75 -38.39 -17.05
N GLY A 326 -1.60 -39.43 -17.01
CA GLY A 326 -1.88 -40.17 -15.77
C GLY A 326 -1.30 -41.58 -15.79
N ASP A 327 -0.59 -41.98 -14.74
CA ASP A 327 -0.14 -43.37 -14.52
C ASP A 327 -1.27 -44.28 -13.97
N SER A 328 -0.98 -45.54 -13.65
CA SER A 328 -1.96 -46.54 -13.23
C SER A 328 -2.61 -46.25 -11.86
N GLY A 329 -3.75 -45.56 -11.88
CA GLY A 329 -4.47 -45.14 -10.66
C GLY A 329 -5.10 -43.77 -10.87
N SER A 330 -4.40 -42.89 -11.59
CA SER A 330 -4.74 -41.48 -11.79
C SER A 330 -6.12 -41.25 -12.43
N ALA A 331 -6.58 -42.18 -13.25
CA ALA A 331 -7.95 -42.17 -13.77
C ALA A 331 -9.02 -42.24 -12.68
N ALA A 332 -8.79 -43.01 -11.61
CA ALA A 332 -9.64 -43.02 -10.43
C ALA A 332 -9.42 -41.75 -9.58
N ALA A 333 -8.22 -41.16 -9.66
CA ALA A 333 -7.86 -39.93 -8.98
C ALA A 333 -8.68 -38.72 -9.43
N LEU A 334 -8.85 -38.58 -10.74
CA LEU A 334 -9.57 -37.48 -11.38
C LEU A 334 -10.97 -37.89 -11.89
N SER A 335 -11.52 -39.02 -11.43
CA SER A 335 -12.68 -39.68 -12.07
C SER A 335 -14.04 -38.99 -11.87
N GLY A 336 -14.07 -37.75 -11.40
CA GLY A 336 -15.28 -36.95 -11.19
C GLY A 336 -15.32 -35.64 -11.98
N ASP A 337 -14.21 -34.88 -11.98
CA ASP A 337 -14.33 -33.41 -11.93
C ASP A 337 -13.31 -32.65 -12.81
N MET A 338 -12.95 -33.18 -14.00
CA MET A 338 -12.26 -32.35 -15.03
C MET A 338 -13.30 -31.53 -15.80
N GLU A 339 -13.73 -30.42 -15.23
CA GLU A 339 -14.80 -29.56 -15.79
C GLU A 339 -14.33 -28.13 -16.00
N TYR A 340 -14.98 -27.41 -16.92
CA TYR A 340 -14.71 -26.00 -17.18
C TYR A 340 -13.23 -25.66 -17.51
N ASN A 341 -12.45 -26.60 -18.03
CA ASN A 341 -11.06 -26.36 -18.44
C ASN A 341 -10.98 -26.01 -19.93
N ASP A 342 -9.95 -25.27 -20.35
CA ASP A 342 -9.61 -25.12 -21.76
C ASP A 342 -8.45 -26.02 -22.18
N TRP A 343 -8.58 -26.63 -23.36
CA TRP A 343 -7.61 -27.59 -23.88
C TRP A 343 -7.18 -27.26 -25.31
N TYR A 344 -6.15 -26.44 -25.46
CA TYR A 344 -5.81 -25.86 -26.77
C TYR A 344 -4.41 -26.21 -27.29
N SER A 345 -4.32 -26.53 -28.58
CA SER A 345 -3.06 -26.67 -29.34
C SER A 345 -1.94 -27.54 -28.68
N ASN A 346 -2.31 -28.59 -27.95
CA ASN A 346 -1.36 -29.54 -27.35
C ASN A 346 -0.73 -30.46 -28.42
N SER A 347 0.60 -30.61 -28.41
CA SER A 347 1.35 -31.23 -29.53
C SER A 347 1.04 -32.72 -29.80
N SER A 348 0.72 -33.51 -28.76
CA SER A 348 0.40 -34.94 -28.88
C SER A 348 -1.10 -35.22 -28.72
N VAL A 349 -1.60 -35.17 -27.48
CA VAL A 349 -3.01 -35.30 -27.10
C VAL A 349 -3.23 -34.51 -25.81
N ASN A 350 -4.47 -34.08 -25.53
CA ASN A 350 -4.80 -33.34 -24.30
C ASN A 350 -4.60 -34.20 -23.04
N VAL A 351 -5.00 -35.47 -23.08
CA VAL A 351 -4.84 -36.41 -21.97
C VAL A 351 -4.39 -37.78 -22.45
N SER A 352 -3.57 -38.49 -21.67
CA SER A 352 -3.12 -39.85 -22.00
C SER A 352 -2.82 -40.72 -20.76
N GLY A 353 -2.32 -41.94 -21.01
CA GLY A 353 -2.01 -42.93 -19.97
C GLY A 353 -3.27 -43.66 -19.49
N SER A 354 -3.58 -43.58 -18.21
CA SER A 354 -4.83 -44.06 -17.64
C SER A 354 -6.00 -43.10 -17.89
N LEU A 355 -5.72 -41.82 -18.15
CA LEU A 355 -6.72 -40.80 -18.46
C LEU A 355 -7.29 -41.02 -19.86
N THR A 356 -8.61 -40.85 -20.00
CA THR A 356 -9.30 -41.09 -21.26
C THR A 356 -9.99 -39.83 -21.75
N SER A 357 -10.08 -39.65 -23.07
CA SER A 357 -10.72 -38.47 -23.67
C SER A 357 -12.18 -38.24 -23.23
N SER A 358 -12.87 -39.26 -22.70
CA SER A 358 -14.21 -39.07 -22.11
C SER A 358 -14.23 -38.21 -20.85
N MET A 359 -13.10 -38.09 -20.15
CA MET A 359 -12.97 -37.32 -18.92
C MET A 359 -12.90 -35.81 -19.19
N ILE A 360 -12.44 -35.42 -20.38
CA ILE A 360 -12.39 -34.01 -20.84
C ILE A 360 -13.55 -33.66 -21.78
N THR A 361 -14.61 -34.48 -21.76
CA THR A 361 -15.86 -34.21 -22.49
C THR A 361 -17.03 -33.88 -21.54
N GLY A 362 -16.73 -33.66 -20.26
CA GLY A 362 -17.66 -33.23 -19.21
C GLY A 362 -18.17 -31.80 -19.39
N SER A 363 -18.86 -31.26 -18.38
CA SER A 363 -19.47 -29.93 -18.47
C SER A 363 -18.40 -28.82 -18.61
N GLY A 364 -18.75 -27.74 -19.32
CA GLY A 364 -17.93 -26.52 -19.35
C GLY A 364 -16.60 -26.55 -20.13
N ASN A 365 -16.02 -27.72 -20.41
CA ASN A 365 -14.71 -27.79 -21.07
C ASN A 365 -14.71 -27.17 -22.48
N LEU A 366 -13.70 -26.37 -22.76
CA LEU A 366 -13.48 -25.68 -24.02
C LEU A 366 -12.24 -26.23 -24.76
N ASN A 367 -12.16 -25.86 -26.04
CA ASN A 367 -11.00 -26.09 -26.89
C ASN A 367 -10.98 -24.93 -27.87
N VAL A 368 -10.63 -23.77 -27.35
CA VAL A 368 -10.57 -22.50 -28.06
C VAL A 368 -9.20 -21.88 -27.82
N ASP A 369 -8.79 -20.98 -28.71
CA ASP A 369 -7.58 -20.21 -28.44
C ASP A 369 -7.81 -19.38 -27.16
N PRO A 370 -6.93 -19.48 -26.15
CA PRO A 370 -7.04 -18.64 -24.96
C PRO A 370 -7.01 -17.15 -25.27
N LYS A 371 -6.36 -16.75 -26.38
CA LYS A 371 -6.13 -15.35 -26.74
C LYS A 371 -5.50 -14.56 -25.61
N PHE A 372 -4.35 -15.05 -25.15
CA PHE A 372 -3.47 -14.26 -24.30
C PHE A 372 -3.11 -12.94 -24.99
N THR A 373 -3.00 -11.87 -24.22
CA THR A 373 -2.68 -10.52 -24.70
C THR A 373 -1.33 -10.50 -25.42
N SER A 374 -0.30 -11.11 -24.84
CA SER A 374 1.00 -11.36 -25.48
C SER A 374 1.55 -12.72 -25.08
N LEU A 375 1.88 -13.57 -26.06
CA LEU A 375 2.57 -14.83 -25.79
C LEU A 375 3.57 -15.13 -26.88
N THR A 376 4.82 -15.30 -26.48
CA THR A 376 5.95 -15.75 -27.26
C THR A 376 6.45 -17.06 -26.64
N LEU A 377 6.57 -18.10 -27.47
CA LEU A 377 7.02 -19.42 -27.01
C LEU A 377 8.52 -19.57 -27.26
N ASP A 378 9.32 -18.74 -26.61
CA ASP A 378 10.77 -18.67 -26.80
C ASP A 378 11.62 -18.92 -25.55
N GLY A 379 10.98 -19.21 -24.42
CA GLY A 379 11.62 -19.43 -23.12
C GLY A 379 11.83 -18.14 -22.32
N ASP A 380 11.37 -16.99 -22.80
CA ASP A 380 11.44 -15.70 -22.11
C ASP A 380 10.08 -15.21 -21.65
N CYS A 381 9.66 -15.63 -20.46
CA CYS A 381 8.36 -15.24 -19.93
C CYS A 381 8.29 -13.77 -19.47
N SER A 382 9.41 -13.04 -19.42
CA SER A 382 9.39 -11.63 -19.00
C SER A 382 8.69 -10.72 -20.02
N ASN A 383 8.51 -11.20 -21.25
CA ASN A 383 7.86 -10.47 -22.34
C ASN A 383 6.45 -11.03 -22.67
N ASP A 384 5.94 -11.93 -21.83
CA ASP A 384 4.66 -12.60 -22.01
C ASP A 384 3.63 -12.06 -21.03
N ASP A 385 2.45 -11.72 -21.55
CA ASP A 385 1.27 -11.39 -20.79
C ASP A 385 0.17 -12.42 -21.04
N LEU A 386 -0.05 -13.25 -20.02
CA LEU A 386 -1.02 -14.34 -20.03
C LEU A 386 -2.42 -13.90 -19.59
N SER A 387 -2.69 -12.60 -19.44
CA SER A 387 -4.04 -12.07 -19.29
C SER A 387 -4.89 -12.42 -20.52
N LEU A 388 -6.20 -12.61 -20.33
CA LEU A 388 -7.11 -12.93 -21.41
C LEU A 388 -7.54 -11.65 -22.14
N ALA A 389 -7.18 -11.51 -23.42
CA ALA A 389 -7.63 -10.36 -24.21
C ALA A 389 -9.17 -10.32 -24.29
N SER A 390 -9.76 -9.12 -24.35
CA SER A 390 -11.23 -8.86 -24.33
C SER A 390 -12.09 -9.68 -25.32
N GLY A 391 -11.48 -10.23 -26.38
CA GLY A 391 -12.14 -11.13 -27.33
C GLY A 391 -12.08 -12.61 -26.96
N SER A 392 -11.50 -12.99 -25.83
CA SER A 392 -11.37 -14.37 -25.40
C SER A 392 -12.73 -14.98 -25.08
N SER A 393 -12.88 -16.26 -25.38
CA SER A 393 -14.08 -17.02 -25.01
C SER A 393 -13.92 -17.72 -23.65
N LEU A 394 -12.77 -17.52 -23.01
CA LEU A 394 -12.48 -18.03 -21.67
C LEU A 394 -12.93 -17.07 -20.56
N ILE A 395 -13.17 -15.80 -20.92
CA ILE A 395 -13.77 -14.81 -20.03
C ILE A 395 -15.18 -15.27 -19.66
N ASN A 396 -15.46 -15.31 -18.36
CA ASN A 396 -16.71 -15.70 -17.74
C ASN A 396 -17.19 -17.11 -18.09
N ALA A 397 -16.24 -18.00 -18.39
CA ALA A 397 -16.52 -19.34 -18.92
C ALA A 397 -16.35 -20.47 -17.89
N GLY A 398 -15.72 -20.21 -16.74
CA GLY A 398 -15.34 -21.17 -15.69
C GLY A 398 -16.52 -21.74 -14.90
N ASP A 399 -16.30 -22.43 -13.79
CA ASP A 399 -17.39 -23.00 -13.00
C ASP A 399 -18.36 -21.89 -12.55
N THR A 400 -19.65 -22.18 -12.60
CA THR A 400 -20.71 -21.25 -12.18
C THR A 400 -20.71 -20.94 -10.67
N THR A 401 -20.06 -21.77 -9.85
CA THR A 401 -19.95 -21.57 -8.40
C THR A 401 -18.69 -20.82 -7.99
N ILE A 402 -17.71 -20.69 -8.88
CA ILE A 402 -16.49 -19.92 -8.66
C ILE A 402 -16.70 -18.54 -9.30
N LYS A 403 -16.21 -17.51 -8.63
CA LYS A 403 -16.45 -16.11 -8.94
C LYS A 403 -15.13 -15.36 -9.01
N ASP A 404 -15.02 -14.45 -9.96
CA ASP A 404 -13.95 -13.45 -9.96
C ASP A 404 -14.27 -12.38 -8.89
N ASP A 405 -13.31 -11.51 -8.58
CA ASP A 405 -13.44 -10.47 -7.57
C ASP A 405 -14.60 -9.50 -7.85
N ASP A 406 -14.89 -9.24 -9.13
CA ASP A 406 -16.03 -8.43 -9.57
C ASP A 406 -17.41 -9.14 -9.41
N GLY A 407 -17.43 -10.34 -8.81
CA GLY A 407 -18.63 -11.16 -8.59
C GLY A 407 -19.19 -11.82 -9.86
N THR A 408 -18.54 -11.61 -11.01
CA THR A 408 -18.87 -12.29 -12.26
C THR A 408 -18.39 -13.74 -12.22
N ARG A 409 -18.81 -14.52 -13.21
CA ARG A 409 -18.51 -15.96 -13.20
C ARG A 409 -17.03 -16.13 -13.51
N SER A 410 -16.34 -16.99 -12.76
CA SER A 410 -14.89 -17.17 -12.90
C SER A 410 -14.43 -17.27 -14.36
N ASP A 411 -13.37 -16.56 -14.69
CA ASP A 411 -12.56 -16.81 -15.88
C ASP A 411 -11.88 -18.19 -15.79
N ILE A 412 -11.56 -18.80 -16.95
CA ILE A 412 -10.78 -20.05 -17.00
C ILE A 412 -9.30 -19.66 -17.09
N GLY A 413 -8.51 -20.02 -16.10
CA GLY A 413 -7.06 -19.79 -16.03
C GLY A 413 -6.64 -19.09 -14.74
N ALA A 414 -5.33 -18.83 -14.63
CA ALA A 414 -4.67 -18.19 -13.47
C ALA A 414 -5.27 -16.86 -13.04
N TYR A 415 -5.78 -16.09 -14.00
CA TYR A 415 -6.42 -14.80 -13.77
C TYR A 415 -7.94 -14.90 -13.59
N GLY A 416 -8.41 -16.01 -13.01
CA GLY A 416 -9.82 -16.18 -12.65
C GLY A 416 -9.97 -16.51 -11.17
N GLY A 417 -11.16 -16.30 -10.60
CA GLY A 417 -11.46 -16.59 -9.19
C GLY A 417 -11.11 -15.46 -8.21
N LEU A 418 -11.61 -15.56 -6.97
CA LEU A 418 -11.46 -14.56 -5.88
C LEU A 418 -10.03 -14.34 -5.33
N GLU A 419 -9.06 -15.06 -5.90
CA GLU A 419 -7.67 -15.03 -5.45
C GLU A 419 -6.75 -14.91 -6.66
N ALA A 420 -7.24 -14.38 -7.79
CA ALA A 420 -6.44 -14.23 -9.00
C ALA A 420 -5.24 -13.31 -8.71
N PRO A 421 -4.06 -13.53 -9.33
CA PRO A 421 -3.06 -12.48 -9.34
C PRO A 421 -3.72 -11.27 -9.99
N GLU A 422 -3.52 -10.09 -9.43
CA GLU A 422 -3.85 -8.86 -10.13
C GLU A 422 -3.33 -9.01 -11.56
N PRO A 423 -4.22 -8.86 -12.57
CA PRO A 423 -3.75 -8.92 -13.94
C PRO A 423 -2.56 -7.97 -14.04
N LYS A 424 -1.50 -8.37 -14.74
CA LYS A 424 -0.43 -7.45 -15.10
C LYS A 424 -1.02 -6.48 -16.09
N VAL A 425 -1.73 -5.49 -15.55
CA VAL A 425 -2.36 -4.46 -16.34
C VAL A 425 -1.23 -3.53 -16.79
N ASP A 426 -1.45 -3.02 -17.98
CA ASP A 426 -0.78 -1.89 -18.56
C ASP A 426 -1.88 -0.82 -18.47
N ASP A 427 -2.02 -0.24 -17.28
CA ASP A 427 -3.20 0.56 -16.89
C ASP A 427 -3.33 1.82 -17.76
N ASP A 428 -2.21 2.35 -18.23
CA ASP A 428 -2.13 3.51 -19.11
C ASP A 428 -2.00 3.19 -20.61
N GLY A 429 -1.65 1.95 -20.98
CA GLY A 429 -1.60 1.45 -22.35
C GLY A 429 -0.32 1.79 -23.13
N ASP A 430 0.79 2.06 -22.46
CA ASP A 430 2.06 2.43 -23.06
C ASP A 430 2.92 1.22 -23.54
N GLY A 431 2.56 0.02 -23.08
CA GLY A 431 3.19 -1.25 -23.44
C GLY A 431 4.22 -1.77 -22.43
N TYR A 432 4.39 -1.11 -21.31
CA TYR A 432 5.00 -1.61 -20.08
C TYR A 432 3.87 -2.02 -19.11
N ASN A 433 4.20 -2.73 -18.03
CA ASN A 433 3.21 -3.13 -17.04
C ASN A 433 3.76 -2.83 -15.65
N ALA A 434 2.91 -2.87 -14.62
CA ALA A 434 3.26 -2.50 -13.25
C ALA A 434 4.49 -3.20 -12.63
N ASP A 435 5.05 -4.24 -13.25
CA ASP A 435 6.30 -4.88 -12.80
C ASP A 435 7.58 -4.15 -13.25
N VAL A 436 7.49 -3.37 -14.33
CA VAL A 436 8.60 -2.64 -14.95
C VAL A 436 8.31 -1.15 -15.06
N ASP A 437 7.04 -0.77 -15.00
CA ASP A 437 6.60 0.61 -14.92
C ASP A 437 6.60 1.06 -13.45
N CYS A 438 7.30 2.16 -13.18
CA CYS A 438 7.37 2.74 -11.85
C CYS A 438 6.12 3.59 -11.51
N ASP A 439 5.30 3.93 -12.51
CA ASP A 439 3.93 4.44 -12.35
C ASP A 439 3.06 3.96 -13.52
N ASP A 440 2.50 2.76 -13.40
CA ASP A 440 1.64 2.11 -14.41
C ASP A 440 0.33 2.86 -14.73
N THR A 441 0.08 3.98 -14.04
CA THR A 441 -1.07 4.85 -14.29
C THR A 441 -0.74 6.06 -15.17
N ASP A 442 0.55 6.29 -15.49
CA ASP A 442 1.02 7.39 -16.31
C ASP A 442 1.95 6.94 -17.46
N ALA A 443 1.40 6.89 -18.67
CA ALA A 443 2.10 6.48 -19.90
C ALA A 443 3.32 7.34 -20.27
N ALA A 444 3.61 8.41 -19.52
CA ALA A 444 4.82 9.21 -19.64
C ALA A 444 5.99 8.69 -18.78
N VAL A 445 5.71 7.86 -17.78
CA VAL A 445 6.66 7.16 -16.92
C VAL A 445 6.75 5.73 -17.45
N ASN A 446 7.95 5.26 -17.80
CA ASN A 446 8.25 3.89 -18.21
C ASN A 446 9.72 3.74 -18.60
N PRO A 447 10.29 2.52 -18.65
CA PRO A 447 11.68 2.26 -19.06
C PRO A 447 12.11 2.75 -20.46
N GLY A 448 11.19 3.24 -21.29
CA GLY A 448 11.44 3.81 -22.61
C GLY A 448 11.28 5.33 -22.70
N ALA A 449 10.87 5.98 -21.61
CA ALA A 449 10.64 7.42 -21.52
C ALA A 449 11.94 8.22 -21.58
N ALA A 450 11.82 9.54 -21.57
CA ALA A 450 12.97 10.43 -21.57
C ALA A 450 12.85 11.39 -20.39
N GLU A 451 13.92 11.48 -19.62
CA GLU A 451 14.03 12.30 -18.42
C GLU A 451 13.63 13.77 -18.64
N VAL A 452 12.82 14.28 -17.71
CA VAL A 452 12.38 15.67 -17.61
C VAL A 452 13.07 16.31 -16.43
N ALA A 453 14.21 16.94 -16.72
CA ALA A 453 15.08 17.42 -15.67
C ALA A 453 14.41 18.31 -14.59
N GLY A 454 14.53 17.89 -13.32
CA GLY A 454 14.17 18.67 -12.14
C GLY A 454 12.67 18.68 -11.85
N ASP A 455 11.94 17.64 -12.23
CA ASP A 455 10.53 17.45 -11.86
C ASP A 455 10.29 16.35 -10.81
N GLU A 456 11.37 15.74 -10.30
CA GLU A 456 11.38 14.76 -9.20
C GLU A 456 10.65 13.46 -9.54
N VAL A 457 10.58 13.12 -10.82
CA VAL A 457 9.92 11.91 -11.32
C VAL A 457 10.92 11.15 -12.18
N ASP A 458 11.29 9.94 -11.74
CA ASP A 458 12.11 9.00 -12.54
C ASP A 458 11.29 8.49 -13.74
N GLN A 459 11.28 9.23 -14.85
CA GLN A 459 10.43 8.84 -15.98
C GLN A 459 10.94 7.57 -16.64
N ASP A 460 12.26 7.37 -16.76
CA ASP A 460 12.83 6.20 -17.42
C ASP A 460 13.06 4.98 -16.51
N CYS A 461 12.56 5.05 -15.28
CA CYS A 461 12.59 4.02 -14.25
C CYS A 461 14.00 3.40 -14.06
N ASP A 462 15.06 4.20 -14.20
CA ASP A 462 16.45 3.75 -14.04
C ASP A 462 16.99 3.90 -12.61
N GLY A 463 16.17 4.48 -11.73
CA GLY A 463 16.44 4.74 -10.32
C GLY A 463 17.23 6.02 -10.09
N THR A 464 17.26 6.95 -11.05
CA THR A 464 17.90 8.26 -10.91
C THR A 464 17.06 9.36 -11.56
N GLU A 465 17.19 10.59 -11.06
CA GLU A 465 16.54 11.80 -11.61
C GLU A 465 17.59 12.73 -12.24
N GLU A 466 17.27 13.43 -13.34
CA GLU A 466 18.13 14.48 -13.92
C GLU A 466 17.87 15.89 -13.34
N CYS A 467 18.36 16.23 -12.16
CA CYS A 467 18.23 17.59 -11.60
C CYS A 467 18.97 18.70 -12.39
N TYR A 468 18.56 19.97 -12.24
CA TYR A 468 19.37 21.11 -12.70
C TYR A 468 20.57 21.34 -11.78
N ALA A 469 21.64 21.93 -12.31
CA ALA A 469 22.82 22.27 -11.53
C ALA A 469 22.73 23.70 -10.96
N ASP A 470 22.93 23.82 -9.65
CA ASP A 470 23.16 25.06 -8.89
C ASP A 470 24.38 24.85 -7.96
N LYS A 471 25.61 25.13 -8.42
CA LYS A 471 26.80 24.73 -7.65
C LYS A 471 27.16 25.62 -6.47
N ASP A 472 26.52 26.77 -6.32
CA ASP A 472 26.78 27.67 -5.20
C ASP A 472 25.58 27.88 -4.28
N ASP A 473 24.49 27.16 -4.57
CA ASP A 473 23.27 27.05 -3.76
C ASP A 473 22.64 28.44 -3.54
N ASP A 474 22.58 29.26 -4.59
CA ASP A 474 22.02 30.61 -4.55
C ASP A 474 20.56 30.71 -5.02
N GLY A 475 19.98 29.59 -5.47
CA GLY A 475 18.60 29.49 -5.95
C GLY A 475 18.43 29.87 -7.42
N TYR A 476 19.51 29.95 -8.20
CA TYR A 476 19.43 30.18 -9.65
C TYR A 476 20.23 29.15 -10.43
N HIS A 477 19.55 28.37 -11.26
CA HIS A 477 20.21 27.34 -12.05
C HIS A 477 20.77 27.87 -13.39
N SER A 478 21.90 27.30 -13.83
CA SER A 478 22.55 27.67 -15.10
C SER A 478 21.97 26.99 -16.35
N GLY A 479 20.99 26.09 -16.17
CA GLY A 479 20.39 25.27 -17.22
C GLY A 479 21.23 24.06 -17.65
N ALA A 480 22.30 23.72 -16.93
CA ALA A 480 22.98 22.42 -17.03
C ALA A 480 22.31 21.42 -16.09
N THR A 481 22.42 20.11 -16.37
CA THR A 481 21.88 19.03 -15.52
C THR A 481 22.97 18.26 -14.76
N VAL A 482 22.55 17.63 -13.66
CA VAL A 482 23.28 16.70 -12.79
C VAL A 482 22.34 15.53 -12.45
N SER A 483 22.87 14.36 -12.09
CA SER A 483 22.04 13.18 -11.81
C SER A 483 22.00 12.94 -10.31
N SER A 484 20.78 12.81 -9.78
CA SER A 484 20.42 12.54 -8.37
C SER A 484 20.01 11.07 -8.21
N ALA A 485 20.30 10.48 -7.05
CA ALA A 485 20.06 9.04 -6.80
C ALA A 485 18.95 8.76 -5.77
N ASP A 486 18.54 9.79 -5.04
CA ASP A 486 17.40 9.84 -4.12
C ASP A 486 16.14 10.42 -4.76
N LEU A 487 16.25 10.86 -6.03
CA LEU A 487 15.17 11.38 -6.88
C LEU A 487 14.66 12.78 -6.50
N ASP A 488 15.07 13.31 -5.36
CA ASP A 488 14.87 14.72 -5.02
C ASP A 488 15.98 15.59 -5.63
N CYS A 489 15.63 16.84 -5.95
CA CYS A 489 16.54 17.82 -6.53
C CYS A 489 16.84 18.96 -5.56
N ASP A 490 16.95 18.64 -4.27
CA ASP A 490 17.17 19.58 -3.18
C ASP A 490 18.57 19.50 -2.56
N ASP A 491 19.39 18.57 -3.06
CA ASP A 491 20.74 18.33 -2.59
C ASP A 491 21.70 19.46 -3.02
N SER A 492 22.79 19.67 -2.27
CA SER A 492 23.73 20.77 -2.58
C SER A 492 24.40 20.57 -3.94
N GLY A 493 24.27 21.55 -4.82
CA GLY A 493 24.66 21.43 -6.22
C GLY A 493 23.51 21.20 -7.20
N GLU A 494 22.30 20.96 -6.70
CA GLU A 494 21.12 20.52 -7.43
C GLU A 494 19.98 21.54 -7.32
N ALA A 495 19.08 21.53 -8.30
CA ALA A 495 17.97 22.47 -8.37
C ALA A 495 16.78 21.89 -9.15
N LEU A 496 15.59 22.30 -8.71
CA LEU A 496 14.32 21.99 -9.37
C LEU A 496 14.13 22.79 -10.66
N SER A 497 13.22 22.30 -11.51
CA SER A 497 12.77 23.00 -12.72
C SER A 497 11.99 24.30 -12.43
N THR A 498 11.49 24.45 -11.21
CA THR A 498 10.75 25.62 -10.72
C THR A 498 11.67 26.75 -10.27
N GLU A 499 12.93 26.44 -9.92
CA GLU A 499 13.92 27.44 -9.56
C GLU A 499 14.25 28.32 -10.78
N PRO A 500 14.48 29.63 -10.57
CA PRO A 500 14.69 30.57 -11.68
C PRO A 500 16.01 30.32 -12.43
N GLY A 501 15.89 30.01 -13.72
CA GLY A 501 17.06 29.89 -14.58
C GLY A 501 17.69 31.23 -14.97
N GLY A 502 18.90 31.16 -15.53
CA GLY A 502 19.57 32.32 -16.11
C GLY A 502 20.80 32.79 -15.34
N ASP A 503 21.26 32.00 -14.38
CA ASP A 503 22.52 32.26 -13.72
C ASP A 503 23.68 32.28 -14.73
N CYS A 504 24.24 33.47 -14.91
CA CYS A 504 25.33 33.71 -15.82
C CYS A 504 26.70 33.28 -15.23
N LYS A 505 26.76 32.93 -13.94
CA LYS A 505 27.94 32.61 -13.13
C LYS A 505 27.70 31.59 -11.99
N ASP A 506 27.17 30.40 -12.33
CA ASP A 506 26.97 29.11 -11.59
C ASP A 506 27.94 28.62 -10.49
N ALA A 507 28.90 29.42 -10.05
CA ALA A 507 29.82 29.10 -8.95
C ALA A 507 30.23 30.39 -8.19
N ASN A 508 29.46 31.46 -8.36
CA ASN A 508 29.56 32.72 -7.65
C ASN A 508 28.18 33.32 -7.34
N SER A 509 27.69 33.05 -6.13
CA SER A 509 26.42 33.48 -5.52
C SER A 509 26.21 34.99 -5.29
N THR A 510 26.94 35.83 -6.03
CA THR A 510 26.80 37.30 -6.00
C THR A 510 26.52 37.88 -7.38
N ILE A 511 26.25 37.01 -8.36
CA ILE A 511 25.95 37.36 -9.74
C ILE A 511 24.88 36.38 -10.22
N ASN A 512 23.62 36.76 -10.07
CA ASN A 512 22.45 36.01 -10.49
C ASN A 512 21.28 37.01 -10.69
N PRO A 513 20.21 36.64 -11.41
CA PRO A 513 19.08 37.54 -11.67
C PRO A 513 18.36 38.14 -10.45
N GLY A 514 18.57 37.61 -9.24
CA GLY A 514 18.01 38.13 -8.00
C GLY A 514 18.85 39.18 -7.28
N GLU A 515 20.10 39.38 -7.71
CA GLU A 515 21.00 40.32 -7.06
C GLU A 515 20.68 41.77 -7.46
N ALA A 516 20.79 42.69 -6.50
CA ALA A 516 20.55 44.10 -6.77
C ALA A 516 21.74 44.72 -7.51
N GLU A 517 21.46 45.41 -8.61
CA GLU A 517 22.48 46.14 -9.35
C GLU A 517 23.07 47.26 -8.49
N ILE A 518 24.39 47.42 -8.54
CA ILE A 518 25.09 48.49 -7.82
C ILE A 518 25.37 49.60 -8.83
N PRO A 519 24.68 50.76 -8.76
CA PRO A 519 24.82 51.78 -9.78
C PRO A 519 26.27 52.20 -10.00
N TYR A 520 26.68 52.21 -11.27
CA TYR A 520 27.93 52.78 -11.78
C TYR A 520 29.21 52.00 -11.41
N ASP A 521 29.11 50.72 -11.03
CA ASP A 521 30.25 49.90 -10.62
C ASP A 521 30.88 49.05 -11.76
N GLY A 522 30.19 48.97 -12.90
CA GLY A 522 30.64 48.34 -14.14
C GLY A 522 30.62 46.82 -14.15
N LYS A 523 29.91 46.19 -13.21
CA LYS A 523 29.50 44.80 -13.28
C LYS A 523 28.00 44.75 -13.65
N ASP A 524 27.49 43.52 -13.78
CA ASP A 524 26.13 43.20 -14.20
C ASP A 524 25.74 42.06 -13.25
N GLN A 525 25.15 42.44 -12.11
CA GLN A 525 24.93 41.61 -10.94
C GLN A 525 23.65 40.81 -11.16
N ASP A 526 22.64 41.45 -11.75
CA ASP A 526 21.34 40.88 -12.08
C ASP A 526 21.30 40.14 -13.44
N CYS A 527 22.44 40.01 -14.12
CA CYS A 527 22.56 39.37 -15.43
C CYS A 527 21.59 39.95 -16.50
N ASP A 528 21.13 41.21 -16.37
CA ASP A 528 20.23 41.87 -17.33
C ASP A 528 20.94 42.36 -18.60
N GLY A 529 22.27 42.40 -18.55
CA GLY A 529 23.14 42.82 -19.64
C GLY A 529 23.65 44.26 -19.56
N SER A 530 23.39 45.00 -18.48
CA SER A 530 23.75 46.41 -18.26
C SER A 530 24.00 46.76 -16.77
N ASP A 531 24.38 48.03 -16.50
CA ASP A 531 24.65 48.60 -15.17
C ASP A 531 23.68 49.78 -14.96
N LEU A 532 23.06 49.92 -13.78
CA LEU A 532 21.92 50.82 -13.51
C LEU A 532 22.31 52.31 -13.60
N SER A 533 21.49 53.13 -14.31
CA SER A 533 21.81 54.54 -14.61
C SER A 533 20.74 55.62 -14.34
N ASP A 534 19.48 55.22 -14.17
CA ASP A 534 18.31 56.05 -13.79
C ASP A 534 17.81 55.50 -12.44
N VAL A 535 17.93 56.27 -11.35
CA VAL A 535 17.81 55.75 -9.97
C VAL A 535 16.40 55.91 -9.42
N ASP A 536 15.71 56.99 -9.72
CA ASP A 536 14.34 57.25 -9.25
C ASP A 536 13.25 56.86 -10.27
N GLY A 537 13.65 56.52 -11.50
CA GLY A 537 12.79 55.89 -12.50
C GLY A 537 11.82 56.85 -13.16
N ASP A 538 12.09 58.15 -13.15
CA ASP A 538 11.27 59.18 -13.82
C ASP A 538 11.50 59.21 -15.35
N GLY A 539 12.45 58.41 -15.84
CA GLY A 539 12.82 58.30 -17.24
C GLY A 539 13.89 59.31 -17.69
N HIS A 540 14.52 60.01 -16.75
CA HIS A 540 15.59 60.98 -16.98
C HIS A 540 16.86 60.56 -16.22
N ASP A 541 17.91 60.15 -16.96
CA ASP A 541 19.19 59.75 -16.35
C ASP A 541 19.75 60.83 -15.38
N ALA A 542 20.29 60.35 -14.27
CA ALA A 542 21.04 61.16 -13.31
C ALA A 542 22.02 62.12 -13.98
N VAL A 543 22.16 63.35 -13.46
CA VAL A 543 23.26 64.26 -13.88
C VAL A 543 24.64 63.60 -13.68
N ALA A 544 24.77 62.67 -12.73
CA ALA A 544 25.98 61.88 -12.47
C ALA A 544 26.29 60.84 -13.57
N ALA A 545 25.27 60.25 -14.19
CA ALA A 545 25.36 59.37 -15.36
C ALA A 545 25.40 60.17 -16.69
N GLY A 546 24.93 61.42 -16.68
CA GLY A 546 25.04 62.39 -17.75
C GLY A 546 23.73 63.01 -18.28
N GLY A 547 22.59 62.86 -17.58
CA GLY A 547 21.28 63.39 -17.98
C GLY A 547 20.86 64.74 -17.35
N ASP A 548 19.56 65.02 -17.28
CA ASP A 548 18.97 66.37 -17.07
C ASP A 548 18.03 66.53 -15.86
N ASP A 549 17.91 65.51 -15.03
CA ASP A 549 17.07 65.57 -13.83
C ASP A 549 17.68 66.44 -12.69
N CYS A 550 16.77 67.15 -12.02
CA CYS A 550 16.91 68.25 -11.07
C CYS A 550 17.14 67.71 -9.64
N ASP A 551 16.58 66.54 -9.32
CA ASP A 551 16.68 65.85 -8.03
C ASP A 551 16.53 64.32 -8.21
N ASP A 552 17.67 63.64 -8.47
CA ASP A 552 17.81 62.21 -8.84
C ASP A 552 17.42 61.19 -7.75
N ASP A 553 16.75 61.68 -6.69
CA ASP A 553 16.16 60.90 -5.61
C ASP A 553 14.63 61.15 -5.50
N ASP A 554 14.03 62.00 -6.35
CA ASP A 554 12.62 62.43 -6.31
C ASP A 554 12.00 62.57 -7.71
N ALA A 555 11.37 61.49 -8.17
CA ALA A 555 10.69 61.40 -9.45
C ALA A 555 9.58 62.44 -9.69
N THR A 556 9.14 63.19 -8.67
CA THR A 556 8.11 64.24 -8.80
C THR A 556 8.68 65.64 -9.06
N VAL A 557 10.01 65.77 -9.07
CA VAL A 557 10.71 67.02 -9.31
C VAL A 557 11.53 66.88 -10.58
N ASN A 558 10.80 66.82 -11.69
CA ASN A 558 11.41 66.68 -13.01
C ASN A 558 10.88 67.77 -13.97
N PRO A 559 11.57 68.03 -15.09
CA PRO A 559 11.21 69.11 -16.02
C PRO A 559 9.84 68.98 -16.70
N SER A 560 9.10 67.89 -16.48
CA SER A 560 7.81 67.58 -17.12
C SER A 560 6.58 67.79 -16.22
N GLU A 561 6.74 68.13 -14.93
CA GLU A 561 5.62 68.26 -13.97
C GLU A 561 4.91 69.63 -14.00
N ILE A 562 3.87 69.84 -13.18
CA ILE A 562 3.04 71.07 -13.09
C ILE A 562 2.81 71.47 -11.62
N ASP A 563 2.90 72.78 -11.32
CA ASP A 563 2.72 73.33 -9.95
C ASP A 563 1.34 73.07 -9.35
N THR A 564 1.33 72.62 -8.09
CA THR A 564 0.11 72.43 -7.29
C THR A 564 -0.23 73.70 -6.50
N PRO A 565 -1.48 74.23 -6.58
CA PRO A 565 -1.87 75.41 -5.84
C PRO A 565 -1.73 75.27 -4.31
N TYR A 566 -1.27 76.32 -3.64
CA TYR A 566 -1.12 76.59 -2.21
C TYR A 566 -0.12 75.75 -1.39
N ASP A 567 0.78 74.97 -2.01
CA ASP A 567 1.73 74.10 -1.30
C ASP A 567 3.16 74.66 -1.12
N GLY A 568 3.54 75.67 -1.91
CA GLY A 568 4.84 76.34 -1.84
C GLY A 568 6.07 75.57 -2.37
N VAL A 569 5.88 74.48 -3.10
CA VAL A 569 6.94 73.75 -3.86
C VAL A 569 6.89 74.17 -5.34
N ASP A 570 7.98 73.94 -6.08
CA ASP A 570 8.15 74.30 -7.51
C ASP A 570 8.41 73.03 -8.31
N GLN A 571 7.35 72.27 -8.57
CA GLN A 571 7.41 70.88 -9.06
C GLN A 571 7.98 70.78 -10.47
N ASP A 572 7.75 71.80 -11.31
CA ASP A 572 8.19 71.82 -12.69
C ASP A 572 9.58 72.48 -12.88
N CYS A 573 10.28 72.72 -11.77
CA CYS A 573 11.53 73.48 -11.67
C CYS A 573 11.43 74.88 -12.38
N SER A 574 10.28 75.60 -12.30
CA SER A 574 9.99 76.88 -13.00
C SER A 574 9.64 78.16 -12.19
N GLY A 575 8.90 78.14 -11.06
CA GLY A 575 8.98 79.11 -9.94
C GLY A 575 7.79 79.94 -9.35
N ALA A 576 6.63 79.37 -8.88
CA ALA A 576 5.66 79.79 -7.76
C ALA A 576 4.08 79.84 -7.99
N ASP A 577 3.24 79.98 -6.91
CA ASP A 577 1.85 79.39 -6.59
C ASP A 577 0.48 80.30 -6.51
N VAL A 578 -0.84 79.81 -6.52
CA VAL A 578 -2.21 80.49 -6.87
C VAL A 578 -3.47 80.42 -5.88
N THR A 579 -4.54 81.33 -5.88
CA THR A 579 -5.68 81.43 -4.85
C THR A 579 -7.27 81.58 -5.06
N ASP A 580 -7.96 81.42 -6.22
CA ASP A 580 -9.46 81.43 -6.38
C ASP A 580 -9.77 80.55 -7.60
N ALA A 581 -10.40 79.38 -7.39
CA ALA A 581 -10.28 78.26 -8.32
C ALA A 581 -11.30 78.27 -9.46
N ASP A 582 -12.60 78.44 -9.19
CA ASP A 582 -13.66 78.32 -10.21
C ASP A 582 -14.33 79.65 -10.65
N GLY A 583 -14.20 80.71 -9.85
CA GLY A 583 -14.58 82.08 -10.18
C GLY A 583 -16.07 82.40 -10.18
N ASP A 584 -16.89 81.68 -9.42
CA ASP A 584 -18.35 81.88 -9.35
C ASP A 584 -18.78 83.12 -8.52
N GLY A 585 -17.88 83.60 -7.67
CA GLY A 585 -18.04 84.80 -6.84
C GLY A 585 -18.24 84.54 -5.34
N TYR A 586 -18.21 83.28 -4.89
CA TYR A 586 -18.05 82.87 -3.50
C TYR A 586 -16.61 82.35 -3.29
N ASP A 587 -16.04 82.58 -2.10
CA ASP A 587 -14.68 82.11 -1.78
C ASP A 587 -14.77 80.69 -1.19
N ALA A 588 -13.78 79.84 -1.46
CA ALA A 588 -13.66 78.50 -0.88
C ALA A 588 -13.95 78.45 0.62
N THR A 589 -14.67 77.42 1.08
CA THR A 589 -14.91 77.18 2.50
C THR A 589 -13.59 77.10 3.30
N GLU A 590 -12.50 76.67 2.66
CA GLU A 590 -11.15 76.58 3.25
C GLU A 590 -10.41 77.94 3.31
N ALA A 591 -10.81 78.90 2.48
CA ALA A 591 -10.44 80.32 2.61
C ALA A 591 -11.40 81.10 3.55
N GLY A 592 -12.49 80.47 3.99
CA GLY A 592 -13.46 80.97 4.96
C GLY A 592 -14.78 81.52 4.39
N GLY A 593 -15.18 81.12 3.18
CA GLY A 593 -16.47 81.47 2.56
C GLY A 593 -17.59 80.42 2.77
N ASP A 594 -18.70 80.58 2.03
CA ASP A 594 -19.99 79.88 2.24
C ASP A 594 -20.38 78.95 1.05
N ASP A 595 -19.43 78.59 0.18
CA ASP A 595 -19.65 77.72 -0.99
C ASP A 595 -19.50 76.23 -0.64
N CYS A 596 -20.52 75.43 -0.97
CA CYS A 596 -20.51 73.99 -0.69
C CYS A 596 -19.71 73.17 -1.75
N ASP A 597 -19.32 73.78 -2.89
CA ASP A 597 -18.44 73.16 -3.92
C ASP A 597 -17.66 74.21 -4.75
N ASP A 598 -16.40 74.49 -4.38
CA ASP A 598 -15.52 75.56 -4.96
C ASP A 598 -14.93 75.21 -6.34
N ASP A 599 -15.32 74.07 -6.92
CA ASP A 599 -15.02 73.67 -8.30
C ASP A 599 -16.27 73.78 -9.21
N ASN A 600 -17.44 74.14 -8.65
CA ASN A 600 -18.73 74.09 -9.33
C ASN A 600 -19.69 75.23 -8.95
N ALA A 601 -19.57 76.33 -9.69
CA ALA A 601 -20.47 77.48 -9.73
C ALA A 601 -22.01 77.29 -9.71
N ALA A 602 -22.56 76.07 -9.77
CA ALA A 602 -24.02 75.79 -9.73
C ALA A 602 -24.54 75.31 -8.36
N ALA A 603 -23.68 74.84 -7.46
CA ALA A 603 -24.06 74.35 -6.14
C ALA A 603 -23.87 75.45 -5.09
N ASN A 604 -24.95 76.14 -4.70
CA ASN A 604 -24.86 77.23 -3.74
C ASN A 604 -26.19 77.44 -3.00
N PRO A 605 -26.20 78.12 -1.83
CA PRO A 605 -27.38 78.23 -0.95
C PRO A 605 -28.62 78.97 -1.51
N GLY A 606 -28.66 79.28 -2.81
CA GLY A 606 -29.75 79.97 -3.51
C GLY A 606 -30.40 79.20 -4.66
N ALA A 607 -30.10 77.91 -4.87
CA ALA A 607 -30.63 77.09 -5.96
C ALA A 607 -32.05 76.48 -5.67
N GLU A 608 -32.68 75.82 -6.67
CA GLU A 608 -33.94 75.04 -6.54
C GLU A 608 -33.64 73.55 -6.79
N GLU A 609 -34.25 72.64 -6.03
CA GLU A 609 -33.95 71.19 -5.99
C GLU A 609 -34.56 70.36 -7.14
N THR A 610 -33.83 69.33 -7.60
CA THR A 610 -34.18 68.47 -8.73
C THR A 610 -34.13 66.97 -8.39
N TRP A 611 -35.28 66.38 -8.05
CA TRP A 611 -35.38 64.99 -7.57
C TRP A 611 -34.68 63.92 -8.44
N TYR A 612 -33.96 63.02 -7.76
CA TYR A 612 -33.25 61.82 -8.25
C TYR A 612 -32.03 62.09 -9.16
N ASN A 613 -31.31 63.18 -8.93
CA ASN A 613 -30.07 63.50 -9.64
C ASN A 613 -28.81 63.40 -8.76
N GLY A 614 -28.97 63.15 -7.46
CA GLY A 614 -27.91 62.89 -6.49
C GLY A 614 -27.16 64.13 -6.01
N VAL A 615 -27.64 65.35 -6.28
CA VAL A 615 -26.97 66.60 -5.89
C VAL A 615 -27.90 67.45 -5.02
N ASP A 616 -27.46 67.79 -3.82
CA ASP A 616 -28.16 68.73 -2.92
C ASP A 616 -27.90 70.17 -3.39
N GLU A 617 -28.67 70.64 -4.38
CA GLU A 617 -28.39 71.89 -5.07
C GLU A 617 -28.56 73.13 -4.18
N ASP A 618 -29.48 73.09 -3.21
CA ASP A 618 -29.73 74.20 -2.30
C ASP A 618 -29.00 74.08 -0.94
N CYS A 619 -28.11 73.10 -0.83
CA CYS A 619 -27.32 72.72 0.35
C CYS A 619 -28.22 72.59 1.63
N SER A 620 -29.42 71.99 1.52
CA SER A 620 -30.42 71.88 2.61
C SER A 620 -30.49 70.53 3.32
N GLY A 621 -29.96 69.46 2.72
CA GLY A 621 -29.72 68.15 3.35
C GLY A 621 -30.92 67.19 3.50
N GLY A 622 -31.89 67.15 2.58
CA GLY A 622 -32.91 66.09 2.49
C GLY A 622 -32.47 64.88 1.64
N SER A 623 -33.10 63.70 1.78
CA SER A 623 -32.85 62.55 0.87
C SER A 623 -33.48 62.83 -0.49
N ASP A 624 -32.72 62.65 -1.56
CA ASP A 624 -33.13 62.88 -2.95
C ASP A 624 -33.95 61.69 -3.54
N GLY A 625 -34.17 60.61 -2.75
CA GLY A 625 -34.73 59.33 -3.19
C GLY A 625 -36.13 58.93 -2.66
N ASP A 626 -36.69 59.62 -1.66
CA ASP A 626 -37.97 59.31 -1.00
C ASP A 626 -38.99 60.41 -1.30
N ARG A 627 -39.83 60.21 -2.32
CA ARG A 627 -40.68 61.28 -2.85
C ARG A 627 -42.05 61.32 -2.18
N ASP A 628 -42.60 60.19 -1.80
CA ASP A 628 -43.92 60.12 -1.18
C ASP A 628 -43.89 60.20 0.36
N GLY A 629 -42.70 60.04 0.95
CA GLY A 629 -42.38 60.34 2.33
C GLY A 629 -42.77 59.23 3.31
N ASP A 630 -42.86 57.98 2.84
CA ASP A 630 -43.17 56.82 3.68
C ASP A 630 -41.94 56.28 4.45
N GLY A 631 -40.75 56.73 4.04
CA GLY A 631 -39.47 56.45 4.68
C GLY A 631 -38.64 55.36 3.99
N TYR A 632 -39.10 54.84 2.86
CA TYR A 632 -38.34 53.93 1.98
C TYR A 632 -38.00 54.67 0.68
N ASP A 633 -36.76 54.54 0.20
CA ASP A 633 -36.35 55.12 -1.06
C ASP A 633 -36.90 54.27 -2.23
N ALA A 634 -37.24 54.91 -3.35
CA ALA A 634 -37.75 54.25 -4.54
C ALA A 634 -36.76 53.24 -5.12
N GLU A 635 -37.25 52.17 -5.76
CA GLU A 635 -36.40 51.26 -6.55
C GLU A 635 -35.57 52.00 -7.62
N ALA A 636 -36.15 53.07 -8.21
CA ALA A 636 -35.46 53.92 -9.18
C ALA A 636 -34.29 54.73 -8.59
N ALA A 637 -34.26 54.91 -7.27
CA ALA A 637 -33.18 55.55 -6.50
C ALA A 637 -32.28 54.52 -5.79
N GLY A 638 -32.55 53.22 -5.95
CA GLY A 638 -31.79 52.11 -5.36
C GLY A 638 -32.28 51.66 -3.98
N GLY A 639 -33.51 51.99 -3.59
CA GLY A 639 -34.19 51.43 -2.41
C GLY A 639 -35.18 50.31 -2.75
N ASP A 640 -35.95 49.84 -1.76
CA ASP A 640 -36.75 48.61 -1.87
C ASP A 640 -38.25 48.87 -2.06
N ASP A 641 -38.67 50.13 -2.25
CA ASP A 641 -40.07 50.48 -2.48
C ASP A 641 -40.47 50.27 -3.96
N CYS A 642 -41.39 49.32 -4.18
CA CYS A 642 -41.88 48.93 -5.50
C CYS A 642 -43.00 49.85 -6.05
N ASP A 643 -43.53 50.83 -5.28
CA ASP A 643 -44.45 51.87 -5.78
C ASP A 643 -44.31 53.24 -5.05
N ASP A 644 -43.24 54.00 -5.34
CA ASP A 644 -42.89 55.36 -4.80
C ASP A 644 -43.89 56.50 -5.15
N ASP A 645 -45.11 56.18 -5.54
CA ASP A 645 -46.24 57.12 -5.58
C ASP A 645 -47.40 56.66 -4.64
N ASP A 646 -47.29 55.51 -3.93
CA ASP A 646 -48.29 54.92 -3.02
C ASP A 646 -47.68 54.25 -1.77
N ALA A 647 -47.50 55.05 -0.71
CA ALA A 647 -47.10 54.70 0.66
C ALA A 647 -47.84 53.53 1.39
N THR A 648 -48.68 52.74 0.72
CA THR A 648 -49.30 51.52 1.26
C THR A 648 -48.82 50.21 0.62
N VAL A 649 -47.88 50.30 -0.32
CA VAL A 649 -47.21 49.18 -0.96
C VAL A 649 -45.73 49.37 -0.68
N ASN A 650 -45.17 48.61 0.25
CA ASN A 650 -43.75 48.66 0.59
C ASN A 650 -43.33 47.36 1.30
N PRO A 651 -42.01 47.10 1.48
CA PRO A 651 -41.53 45.89 2.14
C PRO A 651 -42.05 45.65 3.57
N GLY A 652 -42.64 46.67 4.20
CA GLY A 652 -43.17 46.60 5.56
C GLY A 652 -44.66 46.20 5.66
N THR A 653 -45.38 46.02 4.55
CA THR A 653 -46.83 45.77 4.57
C THR A 653 -47.19 44.27 4.49
N PRO A 654 -48.18 43.74 5.25
CA PRO A 654 -48.58 42.31 5.16
C PRO A 654 -49.53 42.00 3.99
N GLU A 655 -49.35 40.83 3.36
CA GLU A 655 -50.10 40.35 2.18
C GLU A 655 -51.62 40.10 2.41
N ASP A 656 -52.44 40.43 1.41
CA ASP A 656 -53.89 40.17 1.36
C ASP A 656 -54.24 39.17 0.24
N GLY A 657 -54.12 37.87 0.57
CA GLY A 657 -54.39 36.75 -0.33
C GLY A 657 -55.76 36.81 -1.03
N GLY A 658 -55.75 37.28 -2.27
CA GLY A 658 -56.89 37.30 -3.19
C GLY A 658 -57.12 38.63 -3.90
N ASN A 659 -56.23 39.61 -3.76
CA ASN A 659 -56.34 40.90 -4.44
C ASN A 659 -55.51 40.98 -5.75
N GLY A 660 -54.60 40.03 -5.98
CA GLY A 660 -53.79 39.90 -7.19
C GLY A 660 -52.70 40.98 -7.34
N LYS A 661 -52.21 41.51 -6.22
CA LYS A 661 -51.04 42.38 -6.11
C LYS A 661 -50.04 41.75 -5.14
N ASP A 662 -48.79 42.14 -5.29
CA ASP A 662 -47.72 41.96 -4.32
C ASP A 662 -47.71 43.24 -3.49
N ASP A 663 -48.31 43.18 -2.30
CA ASP A 663 -48.48 44.32 -1.39
C ASP A 663 -47.23 44.53 -0.50
N ASN A 664 -46.34 43.54 -0.40
CA ASN A 664 -45.13 43.56 0.43
C ASN A 664 -43.82 43.58 -0.38
N CYS A 665 -43.90 43.73 -1.70
CA CYS A 665 -42.77 43.83 -2.62
C CYS A 665 -41.80 42.63 -2.55
N ASN A 666 -42.29 41.41 -2.31
CA ASN A 666 -41.48 40.18 -2.26
C ASN A 666 -41.55 39.31 -3.53
N GLU A 667 -42.14 39.84 -4.60
CA GLU A 667 -42.28 39.24 -5.93
C GLU A 667 -43.27 38.05 -6.05
N LEU A 668 -43.93 37.64 -4.97
CA LEU A 668 -44.90 36.53 -4.96
C LEU A 668 -46.36 37.05 -4.91
N ILE A 669 -47.28 36.37 -5.62
CA ILE A 669 -48.68 36.81 -5.73
C ILE A 669 -49.61 35.73 -5.17
N ASP A 670 -50.21 36.00 -3.99
CA ASP A 670 -51.30 35.23 -3.34
C ASP A 670 -50.98 33.75 -2.93
N GLU A 671 -50.01 33.48 -2.04
CA GLU A 671 -49.60 32.11 -1.60
C GLU A 671 -50.56 31.41 -0.58
N ASP A 672 -50.82 30.08 -0.71
CA ASP A 672 -51.60 29.23 0.23
C ASP A 672 -50.74 28.10 0.86
N PRO A 673 -50.35 28.21 2.13
CA PRO A 673 -49.29 27.40 2.76
C PRO A 673 -49.63 25.93 3.04
N ASN A 674 -50.86 25.44 2.78
CA ASN A 674 -51.23 24.04 3.11
C ASN A 674 -50.94 23.02 2.00
N THR A 675 -50.39 23.45 0.87
CA THR A 675 -50.12 22.56 -0.29
C THR A 675 -48.84 22.90 -1.04
N THR A 676 -48.12 23.90 -0.55
CA THR A 676 -46.84 24.33 -1.09
C THR A 676 -45.75 23.63 -0.28
N ASP A 677 -44.71 23.23 -0.97
CA ASP A 677 -43.50 22.55 -0.53
C ASP A 677 -42.41 23.27 -1.32
N SER A 678 -41.75 24.22 -0.67
CA SER A 678 -41.12 25.37 -1.31
C SER A 678 -39.65 25.12 -1.65
N ASP A 679 -38.94 24.36 -0.82
CA ASP A 679 -37.57 23.83 -1.03
C ASP A 679 -37.54 22.39 -1.57
N SER A 680 -38.65 21.65 -1.51
CA SER A 680 -38.80 20.30 -2.09
C SER A 680 -38.09 19.17 -1.32
N ASP A 681 -37.90 19.33 -0.01
CA ASP A 681 -37.38 18.31 0.91
C ASP A 681 -38.39 17.16 1.17
N GLY A 682 -39.68 17.40 0.89
CA GLY A 682 -40.77 16.45 1.07
C GLY A 682 -41.71 16.75 2.23
N LEU A 683 -41.48 17.83 2.98
CA LEU A 683 -42.43 18.47 3.88
C LEU A 683 -43.27 19.51 3.12
N THR A 684 -44.14 20.23 3.79
CA THR A 684 -44.91 21.33 3.18
C THR A 684 -44.75 22.56 4.06
N ASP A 685 -44.91 23.78 3.54
CA ASP A 685 -44.71 25.00 4.34
C ASP A 685 -45.55 25.03 5.64
N ALA A 686 -46.68 24.31 5.66
CA ALA A 686 -47.52 24.13 6.84
C ALA A 686 -47.03 23.03 7.81
N GLU A 687 -46.41 21.96 7.31
CA GLU A 687 -45.74 20.92 8.13
C GLU A 687 -44.46 21.48 8.75
N GLU A 688 -43.65 22.20 7.98
CA GLU A 688 -42.44 22.89 8.42
C GLU A 688 -42.77 23.98 9.44
N GLY A 689 -43.83 24.77 9.19
CA GLY A 689 -44.33 25.71 10.20
C GLY A 689 -44.87 25.08 11.49
N GLU A 690 -45.20 23.78 11.51
CA GLU A 690 -45.54 23.02 12.73
C GLU A 690 -44.30 22.46 13.44
N LEU A 691 -43.23 22.15 12.70
CA LEU A 691 -41.95 21.64 13.20
C LEU A 691 -41.02 22.76 13.68
N GLY A 692 -41.05 23.92 13.02
CA GLY A 692 -40.24 25.09 13.34
C GLY A 692 -39.09 25.35 12.37
N THR A 693 -38.97 24.53 11.33
CA THR A 693 -38.00 24.61 10.23
C THR A 693 -38.32 25.75 9.25
N ASP A 694 -37.36 26.15 8.39
CA ASP A 694 -37.54 27.22 7.40
C ASP A 694 -38.12 26.65 6.09
N PRO A 695 -39.34 27.02 5.68
CA PRO A 695 -39.96 26.55 4.44
C PRO A 695 -39.27 26.96 3.14
N ASN A 696 -38.02 27.39 3.13
CA ASN A 696 -37.27 27.67 1.91
C ASN A 696 -35.84 27.14 1.99
N ASP A 697 -35.55 26.31 2.99
CA ASP A 697 -34.24 25.74 3.27
C ASP A 697 -34.45 24.25 3.47
N ASP A 698 -33.86 23.42 2.59
CA ASP A 698 -34.07 21.97 2.66
C ASP A 698 -33.36 21.31 3.85
N ASP A 699 -32.44 22.01 4.52
CA ASP A 699 -31.62 21.55 5.65
C ASP A 699 -31.52 22.70 6.67
N SER A 700 -32.39 22.71 7.68
CA SER A 700 -32.62 23.87 8.55
C SER A 700 -31.54 24.10 9.62
N ASP A 701 -30.73 23.10 9.95
CA ASP A 701 -29.61 23.16 10.90
C ASP A 701 -28.22 23.00 10.26
N ASP A 702 -28.15 22.86 8.94
CA ASP A 702 -26.94 22.84 8.10
C ASP A 702 -26.01 21.63 8.39
N ASP A 703 -26.58 20.49 8.76
CA ASP A 703 -25.84 19.28 9.19
C ASP A 703 -25.54 18.29 8.04
N GLY A 704 -26.18 18.47 6.88
CA GLY A 704 -26.03 17.65 5.69
C GLY A 704 -27.17 16.67 5.40
N LEU A 705 -28.15 16.52 6.31
CA LEU A 705 -29.44 15.85 6.08
C LEU A 705 -30.53 16.89 5.83
N ASN A 706 -31.54 16.52 5.03
CA ASN A 706 -32.67 17.43 4.82
C ASN A 706 -33.77 17.17 5.86
N ASP A 707 -34.52 18.22 6.22
CA ASP A 707 -35.56 18.19 7.26
C ASP A 707 -36.55 17.03 7.04
N GLY A 708 -36.91 16.77 5.79
CA GLY A 708 -37.81 15.69 5.39
C GLY A 708 -37.25 14.28 5.65
N ASP A 709 -35.97 14.06 5.39
CA ASP A 709 -35.26 12.80 5.64
C ASP A 709 -35.04 12.59 7.14
N GLU A 710 -34.73 13.64 7.89
CA GLU A 710 -34.58 13.61 9.34
C GLU A 710 -35.89 13.28 10.06
N VAL A 711 -36.99 13.96 9.71
CA VAL A 711 -38.33 13.65 10.24
C VAL A 711 -38.74 12.21 9.92
N SER A 712 -38.27 11.65 8.80
CA SER A 712 -38.48 10.25 8.43
C SER A 712 -37.54 9.28 9.16
N GLY A 713 -36.31 9.69 9.43
CA GLY A 713 -35.25 8.96 10.12
C GLY A 713 -35.46 8.87 11.63
N GLY A 714 -36.01 9.93 12.23
CA GLY A 714 -36.31 10.01 13.66
C GLY A 714 -35.45 11.02 14.44
N THR A 715 -34.60 11.77 13.75
CA THR A 715 -33.77 12.89 14.25
C THR A 715 -34.57 14.21 14.34
N ASP A 716 -34.00 15.27 14.93
CA ASP A 716 -34.64 16.58 15.11
C ASP A 716 -34.07 17.60 14.11
N PRO A 717 -34.84 18.07 13.10
CA PRO A 717 -34.37 18.93 11.99
C PRO A 717 -34.06 20.39 12.38
N LEU A 718 -33.69 20.61 13.63
CA LEU A 718 -33.31 21.90 14.20
C LEU A 718 -32.14 21.76 15.19
N ASP A 719 -31.54 20.58 15.24
CA ASP A 719 -30.47 20.16 16.14
C ASP A 719 -29.48 19.34 15.31
N ASP A 720 -28.32 19.93 15.03
CA ASP A 720 -27.31 19.37 14.13
C ASP A 720 -26.68 18.06 14.62
N ASP A 721 -26.93 17.68 15.88
CA ASP A 721 -26.43 16.49 16.57
C ASP A 721 -27.55 16.02 17.52
N SER A 722 -28.41 15.12 17.05
CA SER A 722 -29.69 14.76 17.70
C SER A 722 -29.52 14.02 19.03
N ASP A 723 -28.38 13.38 19.25
CA ASP A 723 -28.11 12.61 20.46
C ASP A 723 -26.98 13.16 21.35
N ASP A 724 -26.37 14.28 20.94
CA ASP A 724 -25.36 15.08 21.64
C ASP A 724 -24.03 14.34 21.87
N ASP A 725 -23.60 13.52 20.92
CA ASP A 725 -22.41 12.66 21.04
C ASP A 725 -21.13 13.29 20.45
N GLY A 726 -21.28 14.32 19.61
CA GLY A 726 -20.20 15.08 18.99
C GLY A 726 -20.03 14.90 17.48
N LEU A 727 -20.80 14.03 16.84
CA LEU A 727 -20.98 13.96 15.39
C LEU A 727 -22.31 14.58 14.97
N SER A 728 -22.38 15.13 13.75
CA SER A 728 -23.66 15.57 13.22
C SER A 728 -24.49 14.39 12.68
N ASP A 729 -25.81 14.49 12.66
CA ASP A 729 -26.66 13.38 12.19
C ASP A 729 -26.29 12.99 10.74
N GLY A 730 -25.94 13.98 9.92
CA GLY A 730 -25.40 13.79 8.56
C GLY A 730 -24.04 13.09 8.51
N GLU A 731 -23.12 13.39 9.42
CA GLU A 731 -21.83 12.70 9.52
C GLU A 731 -22.01 11.23 9.91
N GLU A 732 -22.92 10.94 10.84
CA GLU A 732 -23.23 9.59 11.30
C GLU A 732 -23.86 8.74 10.20
N VAL A 733 -24.79 9.29 9.42
CA VAL A 733 -25.39 8.58 8.26
C VAL A 733 -24.31 8.22 7.22
N ASP A 734 -23.31 9.07 7.02
CA ASP A 734 -22.21 8.84 6.07
C ASP A 734 -21.20 7.78 6.59
N LEU A 735 -20.96 7.74 7.90
CA LEU A 735 -20.14 6.72 8.57
C LEU A 735 -20.87 5.39 8.74
N GLY A 736 -22.20 5.41 8.77
CA GLY A 736 -23.06 4.24 8.94
C GLY A 736 -23.46 3.94 10.38
N SER A 737 -23.18 4.85 11.33
CA SER A 737 -23.68 4.85 12.69
C SER A 737 -25.18 5.20 12.77
N ASP A 738 -25.81 5.06 13.95
CA ASP A 738 -27.22 5.40 14.20
C ASP A 738 -27.33 6.81 14.83
N PRO A 739 -27.83 7.84 14.10
CA PRO A 739 -27.93 9.24 14.57
C PRO A 739 -28.85 9.53 15.76
N THR A 740 -29.26 8.48 16.46
CA THR A 740 -30.15 8.57 17.62
C THR A 740 -29.64 7.75 18.81
N ASP A 741 -28.45 7.16 18.68
CA ASP A 741 -27.79 6.34 19.67
C ASP A 741 -26.31 6.75 19.80
N THR A 742 -26.00 7.44 20.90
CA THR A 742 -24.68 8.03 21.19
C THR A 742 -23.51 7.04 21.30
N ASP A 743 -23.70 5.76 21.00
CA ASP A 743 -22.80 4.61 21.20
C ASP A 743 -23.42 3.45 20.39
N THR A 744 -23.18 3.47 19.07
CA THR A 744 -23.91 2.65 18.08
C THR A 744 -23.66 1.14 18.27
N ASP A 745 -22.47 0.74 18.70
CA ASP A 745 -22.08 -0.66 18.85
C ASP A 745 -22.07 -1.19 20.30
N ASP A 746 -22.44 -0.34 21.27
CA ASP A 746 -22.60 -0.62 22.70
C ASP A 746 -21.26 -0.98 23.41
N ASP A 747 -20.12 -0.45 22.97
CA ASP A 747 -18.79 -0.75 23.53
C ASP A 747 -18.39 0.16 24.72
N GLY A 748 -19.05 1.32 24.83
CA GLY A 748 -18.89 2.29 25.92
C GLY A 748 -18.11 3.56 25.58
N LEU A 749 -17.65 3.74 24.35
CA LEU A 749 -17.29 5.01 23.73
C LEU A 749 -18.51 5.62 23.03
N THR A 750 -18.48 6.92 22.75
CA THR A 750 -19.48 7.50 21.85
C THR A 750 -18.93 7.52 20.43
N ASP A 751 -19.79 7.48 19.42
CA ASP A 751 -19.40 7.48 18.02
C ASP A 751 -18.46 8.68 17.71
N GLY A 752 -18.74 9.84 18.31
CA GLY A 752 -17.84 10.99 18.27
C GLY A 752 -16.48 10.81 18.98
N ASP A 753 -16.43 10.12 20.13
CA ASP A 753 -15.18 9.78 20.81
C ASP A 753 -14.37 8.76 19.96
N GLU A 754 -15.04 7.85 19.27
CA GLU A 754 -14.43 6.83 18.41
C GLU A 754 -13.79 7.43 17.16
N VAL A 755 -14.48 8.34 16.47
CA VAL A 755 -13.90 9.08 15.33
C VAL A 755 -12.66 9.89 15.76
N ASP A 756 -12.67 10.47 16.96
CA ASP A 756 -11.53 11.21 17.52
C ASP A 756 -10.34 10.29 17.87
N LEU A 757 -10.62 9.03 18.22
CA LEU A 757 -9.62 7.99 18.52
C LEU A 757 -9.16 7.22 17.26
N GLY A 758 -9.94 7.26 16.18
CA GLY A 758 -9.67 6.57 14.93
C GLY A 758 -10.20 5.13 14.87
N THR A 759 -11.11 4.76 15.76
CA THR A 759 -11.85 3.48 15.78
C THR A 759 -13.09 3.55 14.88
N ASP A 760 -13.75 2.42 14.61
CA ASP A 760 -14.97 2.34 13.78
C ASP A 760 -16.23 2.37 14.67
N PRO A 761 -17.08 3.41 14.61
CA PRO A 761 -18.28 3.54 15.46
C PRO A 761 -19.33 2.42 15.34
N THR A 762 -19.12 1.46 14.44
CA THR A 762 -20.03 0.35 14.20
C THR A 762 -19.43 -1.01 14.56
N ASP A 763 -18.20 -1.03 15.09
CA ASP A 763 -17.44 -2.23 15.42
C ASP A 763 -16.71 -2.14 16.77
N ALA A 764 -17.33 -2.74 17.79
CA ALA A 764 -16.92 -2.65 19.19
C ALA A 764 -15.50 -3.17 19.53
N ASP A 765 -14.73 -3.68 18.57
CA ASP A 765 -13.38 -4.27 18.70
C ASP A 765 -12.62 -3.98 17.39
N SER A 766 -12.17 -2.74 17.23
CA SER A 766 -11.67 -2.19 15.97
C SER A 766 -10.39 -2.84 15.45
N ASP A 767 -9.61 -3.48 16.33
CA ASP A 767 -8.35 -4.13 15.99
C ASP A 767 -8.38 -5.68 16.06
N ASP A 768 -9.56 -6.25 16.29
CA ASP A 768 -9.87 -7.68 16.28
C ASP A 768 -9.07 -8.51 17.33
N ASP A 769 -8.72 -7.91 18.49
CA ASP A 769 -7.93 -8.55 19.54
C ASP A 769 -8.77 -9.31 20.59
N GLN A 770 -10.09 -9.10 20.59
CA GLN A 770 -11.10 -9.57 21.55
C GLN A 770 -11.23 -8.75 22.85
N LEU A 771 -10.83 -7.48 22.83
CA LEU A 771 -11.08 -6.48 23.87
C LEU A 771 -11.81 -5.30 23.24
N ASP A 772 -12.91 -4.87 23.86
CA ASP A 772 -13.74 -3.84 23.25
C ASP A 772 -13.03 -2.45 23.37
N ASP A 773 -13.13 -1.55 22.38
CA ASP A 773 -12.35 -0.30 22.30
C ASP A 773 -12.52 0.58 23.56
N GLY A 774 -13.74 0.64 24.09
CA GLY A 774 -14.05 1.31 25.35
C GLY A 774 -13.38 0.69 26.58
N ASP A 775 -13.26 -0.65 26.63
CA ASP A 775 -12.53 -1.34 27.70
C ASP A 775 -11.01 -1.05 27.59
N GLU A 776 -10.50 -0.86 26.38
CA GLU A 776 -9.10 -0.52 26.09
C GLU A 776 -8.72 0.87 26.58
N VAL A 777 -9.53 1.88 26.25
CA VAL A 777 -9.35 3.25 26.76
C VAL A 777 -9.34 3.28 28.29
N ASP A 778 -10.20 2.48 28.94
CA ASP A 778 -10.29 2.37 30.40
C ASP A 778 -9.06 1.66 31.02
N LEU A 779 -8.47 0.71 30.31
CA LEU A 779 -7.24 0.00 30.68
C LEU A 779 -5.97 0.79 30.34
N GLY A 780 -6.07 1.77 29.43
CA GLY A 780 -4.97 2.58 28.93
C GLY A 780 -4.14 1.89 27.86
N THR A 781 -4.75 0.94 27.15
CA THR A 781 -4.26 0.34 25.89
C THR A 781 -4.73 1.21 24.70
N ASP A 782 -4.27 0.90 23.50
CA ASP A 782 -4.48 1.65 22.26
C ASP A 782 -5.50 0.91 21.38
N PRO A 783 -6.75 1.40 21.24
CA PRO A 783 -7.86 0.65 20.64
C PRO A 783 -7.76 0.26 19.16
N ILE A 784 -6.68 0.69 18.49
CA ILE A 784 -6.41 0.35 17.09
C ILE A 784 -5.13 -0.49 16.94
N ASN A 785 -4.60 -0.99 18.06
CA ASN A 785 -3.37 -1.74 18.13
C ASN A 785 -3.50 -2.96 19.06
N PRO A 786 -3.54 -4.18 18.50
CA PRO A 786 -3.96 -5.38 19.22
C PRO A 786 -2.89 -5.92 20.20
N ASP A 787 -1.86 -5.14 20.54
CA ASP A 787 -0.76 -5.45 21.48
C ASP A 787 -0.10 -4.11 21.88
N SER A 788 -0.68 -3.41 22.86
CA SER A 788 -0.34 -2.05 23.24
C SER A 788 1.04 -1.88 23.86
N ASP A 789 1.52 -2.89 24.57
CA ASP A 789 2.83 -2.85 25.23
C ASP A 789 3.94 -3.57 24.44
N GLY A 790 3.57 -4.28 23.37
CA GLY A 790 4.45 -4.88 22.39
C GLY A 790 5.18 -6.12 22.90
N ASP A 791 4.61 -6.87 23.85
CA ASP A 791 5.21 -8.08 24.42
C ASP A 791 4.86 -9.38 23.67
N GLY A 792 3.94 -9.29 22.72
CA GLY A 792 3.52 -10.37 21.82
C GLY A 792 2.31 -11.16 22.29
N ALA A 793 1.65 -10.75 23.39
CA ALA A 793 0.29 -11.15 23.73
C ALA A 793 -0.65 -9.99 23.39
N THR A 794 -1.84 -10.29 22.87
CA THR A 794 -2.81 -9.23 22.61
C THR A 794 -3.39 -8.71 23.92
N ASP A 795 -3.79 -7.44 23.96
CA ASP A 795 -4.35 -6.80 25.16
C ASP A 795 -5.55 -7.61 25.69
N GLY A 796 -6.44 -8.05 24.79
CA GLY A 796 -7.54 -8.97 25.10
C GLY A 796 -7.07 -10.32 25.65
N GLN A 797 -6.00 -10.89 25.12
CA GLN A 797 -5.43 -12.16 25.62
C GLN A 797 -4.81 -11.99 27.02
N GLU A 798 -4.20 -10.86 27.30
CA GLU A 798 -3.60 -10.53 28.60
C GLU A 798 -4.67 -10.31 29.67
N VAL A 799 -5.75 -9.61 29.35
CA VAL A 799 -6.92 -9.47 30.24
C VAL A 799 -7.53 -10.84 30.56
N ILE A 800 -7.65 -11.73 29.57
CA ILE A 800 -8.14 -13.11 29.75
C ILE A 800 -7.23 -13.93 30.67
N ASP A 801 -5.92 -13.81 30.50
CA ASP A 801 -4.92 -14.54 31.30
C ASP A 801 -4.61 -13.89 32.66
N GLY A 802 -5.10 -12.67 32.87
CA GLY A 802 -4.93 -11.88 34.09
C GLY A 802 -3.53 -11.27 34.25
N ALA A 803 -2.89 -10.99 33.12
CA ALA A 803 -1.71 -10.12 32.97
C ALA A 803 -2.16 -8.63 32.94
N ASP A 804 -1.21 -7.71 32.93
CA ASP A 804 -1.42 -6.27 32.84
C ASP A 804 -1.05 -5.82 31.41
N PRO A 805 -2.04 -5.46 30.56
CA PRO A 805 -1.83 -5.19 29.13
C PRO A 805 -1.04 -3.89 28.84
N THR A 806 -0.49 -3.27 29.89
CA THR A 806 0.38 -2.10 29.79
C THR A 806 1.77 -2.38 30.36
N ASP A 807 2.04 -3.61 30.82
CA ASP A 807 3.31 -4.06 31.39
C ASP A 807 3.89 -5.21 30.57
N ALA A 808 4.74 -4.82 29.61
CA ALA A 808 5.46 -5.69 28.67
C ALA A 808 6.43 -6.72 29.31
N THR A 809 6.33 -6.94 30.62
CA THR A 809 7.09 -7.91 31.38
C THR A 809 6.23 -9.00 32.03
N ASP A 810 4.89 -8.93 31.92
CA ASP A 810 3.98 -9.86 32.60
C ASP A 810 2.92 -10.59 31.74
N GLY A 811 2.69 -10.18 30.48
CA GLY A 811 2.03 -10.98 29.43
C GLY A 811 2.75 -12.29 29.12
N GLY A 812 4.05 -12.35 29.43
CA GLY A 812 4.89 -13.54 29.29
C GLY A 812 4.65 -14.68 30.30
N VAL A 813 3.69 -15.58 30.03
CA VAL A 813 3.84 -17.02 30.36
C VAL A 813 3.91 -17.86 29.08
N PRO A 814 5.00 -18.64 28.86
CA PRO A 814 5.40 -19.12 27.54
C PRO A 814 4.52 -20.26 27.00
N ILE A 815 3.83 -19.97 25.90
CA ILE A 815 3.50 -20.87 24.80
C ILE A 815 3.86 -20.05 23.54
N GLY A 816 4.91 -20.35 22.77
CA GLY A 816 4.95 -21.50 21.89
C GLY A 816 4.19 -21.25 20.57
N ASP A 817 4.45 -20.16 19.85
CA ASP A 817 4.52 -20.05 18.37
C ASP A 817 4.65 -18.57 17.93
N THR A 818 5.45 -18.30 16.87
CA THR A 818 5.50 -17.14 15.91
C THR A 818 5.55 -15.70 16.49
N GLY A 819 6.53 -14.80 16.28
CA GLY A 819 7.24 -14.32 15.07
C GLY A 819 6.80 -12.87 14.75
N LEU A 820 7.54 -11.83 15.20
CA LEU A 820 8.35 -10.84 14.41
C LEU A 820 7.48 -9.80 13.62
N ILE A 821 7.57 -8.47 13.76
CA ILE A 821 8.64 -7.52 13.33
C ILE A 821 8.29 -6.04 13.70
N VAL A 822 9.31 -5.31 14.19
CA VAL A 822 9.72 -3.86 14.20
C VAL A 822 8.75 -2.69 13.84
N ASP A 823 8.81 -1.51 14.51
CA ASP A 823 9.83 -0.45 14.26
C ASP A 823 10.08 0.55 15.43
N GLU A 824 11.33 1.02 15.54
CA GLU A 824 11.86 2.09 16.42
C GLU A 824 11.77 3.49 15.73
N PRO A 825 12.27 4.66 16.25
CA PRO A 825 12.82 5.03 17.58
C PRO A 825 12.30 6.40 18.13
N LYS A 826 12.38 6.67 19.45
CA LYS A 826 12.68 8.04 19.97
C LYS A 826 13.55 8.07 21.24
N ASP A 827 14.76 8.60 21.04
CA ASP A 827 15.65 9.32 21.95
C ASP A 827 15.38 9.37 23.47
N GLY A 828 16.43 8.99 24.23
CA GLY A 828 16.95 9.88 25.26
C GLY A 828 17.17 9.31 26.66
N GLY A 829 18.44 9.29 27.10
CA GLY A 829 18.77 9.66 28.48
C GLY A 829 19.46 8.61 29.35
N CYS A 830 20.72 8.89 29.69
CA CYS A 830 21.55 8.18 30.64
C CYS A 830 20.95 8.08 32.07
N ASP A 831 21.14 6.94 32.76
CA ASP A 831 21.83 6.95 34.06
C ASP A 831 22.50 5.61 34.39
N CYS A 832 23.68 5.71 35.01
CA CYS A 832 24.52 4.60 35.38
C CYS A 832 24.56 4.44 36.90
N ALA A 833 24.04 3.32 37.43
CA ALA A 833 24.21 2.97 38.84
C ALA A 833 24.24 1.45 39.11
N THR A 834 25.44 0.91 39.09
CA THR A 834 26.02 -0.05 40.06
C THR A 834 25.11 -1.07 40.79
N SER A 835 25.43 -2.35 40.57
CA SER A 835 25.93 -3.32 41.58
C SER A 835 25.09 -4.56 41.93
N GLU A 836 25.83 -5.69 41.92
CA GLU A 836 25.69 -6.93 42.69
C GLU A 836 24.79 -8.06 42.16
N ALA A 837 25.46 -9.01 41.50
CA ALA A 837 25.02 -10.38 41.29
C ALA A 837 24.78 -11.17 42.59
N PRO A 838 23.86 -12.14 42.59
CA PRO A 838 23.94 -13.29 43.50
C PRO A 838 24.23 -14.60 42.75
N LYS A 839 25.12 -15.40 43.34
CA LYS A 839 25.44 -16.79 42.98
C LYS A 839 24.41 -17.78 43.58
N PRO A 840 24.31 -19.01 43.04
CA PRO A 840 23.10 -19.84 43.12
C PRO A 840 23.01 -20.68 44.40
N GLY A 841 21.79 -20.88 44.87
CA GLY A 841 21.43 -21.68 46.04
C GLY A 841 20.47 -22.83 45.70
N LEU A 842 21.02 -24.04 45.71
CA LEU A 842 20.33 -25.34 45.69
C LEU A 842 19.23 -25.45 46.75
N LEU A 843 18.00 -25.87 46.40
CA LEU A 843 17.21 -26.78 47.24
C LEU A 843 16.16 -27.58 46.46
N ALA A 844 16.19 -28.89 46.68
CA ALA A 844 15.32 -29.88 46.08
C ALA A 844 14.00 -30.06 46.86
N GLY A 845 12.90 -30.21 46.11
CA GLY A 845 11.94 -31.30 46.26
C GLY A 845 10.60 -31.00 46.95
N LEU A 846 9.51 -31.19 46.21
CA LEU A 846 8.46 -32.16 46.57
C LEU A 846 7.59 -32.55 45.36
N LEU A 847 6.98 -33.73 45.46
CA LEU A 847 6.33 -34.53 44.43
C LEU A 847 5.04 -33.92 43.83
N GLY A 848 4.90 -33.97 42.50
CA GLY A 848 4.24 -35.06 41.78
C GLY A 848 2.82 -34.82 41.24
N LEU A 849 2.65 -34.97 39.92
CA LEU A 849 1.68 -35.84 39.23
C LEU A 849 1.92 -35.75 37.71
N VAL A 850 1.70 -36.86 37.00
CA VAL A 850 2.03 -37.06 35.57
C VAL A 850 0.73 -37.27 34.78
N GLY A 851 0.55 -36.43 33.74
CA GLY A 851 0.02 -36.74 32.39
C GLY A 851 -1.48 -36.54 32.13
N PRO A 852 -1.93 -36.52 30.85
CA PRO A 852 -1.27 -36.09 29.60
C PRO A 852 -2.08 -35.03 28.79
N HIS A 853 -1.42 -34.50 27.75
CA HIS A 853 -1.90 -33.57 26.72
C HIS A 853 -3.17 -33.98 25.95
N HIS A 854 -4.06 -32.99 25.75
CA HIS A 854 -4.60 -32.48 24.46
C HIS A 854 -5.51 -31.28 24.77
N PRO A 855 -5.51 -30.23 23.93
CA PRO A 855 -6.72 -29.93 23.17
C PRO A 855 -6.45 -29.64 21.67
N PRO A 856 -7.53 -29.44 20.88
CA PRO A 856 -7.57 -29.50 19.43
C PRO A 856 -7.70 -28.13 18.74
N SER A 857 -7.59 -28.18 17.43
CA SER A 857 -7.77 -27.14 16.42
C SER A 857 -9.23 -26.68 16.18
N SER A 858 -9.29 -25.44 15.66
CA SER A 858 -10.18 -24.86 14.62
C SER A 858 -11.61 -24.42 14.94
N VAL A 859 -11.81 -23.12 14.66
CA VAL A 859 -13.02 -22.35 14.34
C VAL A 859 -13.67 -22.81 13.02
N LEU A 860 -15.01 -22.78 12.93
CA LEU A 860 -15.82 -22.25 11.79
C LEU A 860 -17.31 -22.54 12.03
N ASP A 861 -18.16 -21.50 12.00
CA ASP A 861 -19.58 -21.62 11.62
C ASP A 861 -19.95 -20.49 10.64
N ARG A 862 -20.24 -20.84 9.38
CA ARG A 862 -21.05 -20.03 8.46
C ARG A 862 -22.34 -20.80 8.17
N LEU A 863 -23.45 -20.20 8.58
CA LEU A 863 -24.86 -20.49 8.26
C LEU A 863 -25.08 -20.46 6.71
N THR A 864 -25.98 -21.14 6.00
CA THR A 864 -27.30 -21.78 6.23
C THR A 864 -27.58 -22.83 5.13
N ARG A 865 -28.39 -23.88 5.46
CA ARG A 865 -29.52 -24.39 4.63
C ARG A 865 -30.23 -25.55 5.35
N ARG A 866 -31.44 -25.31 5.86
CA ARG A 866 -32.36 -26.36 6.35
C ARG A 866 -32.96 -27.16 5.18
N PRO A 867 -33.28 -28.45 5.37
CA PRO A 867 -34.67 -28.79 5.65
C PRO A 867 -34.90 -29.88 6.73
N ALA A 868 -36.13 -29.91 7.22
CA ALA A 868 -36.65 -30.61 8.40
C ALA A 868 -36.57 -32.15 8.41
N ALA A 869 -36.38 -32.76 9.59
CA ALA A 869 -37.45 -33.47 10.35
C ALA A 869 -36.90 -34.54 11.34
N GLY A 870 -37.40 -34.50 12.59
CA GLY A 870 -37.74 -35.72 13.36
C GLY A 870 -36.80 -36.15 14.50
N SER A 871 -37.16 -35.79 15.73
CA SER A 871 -36.74 -36.45 16.99
C SER A 871 -37.00 -37.99 16.96
N PRO A 872 -36.23 -38.87 17.66
CA PRO A 872 -36.51 -39.11 19.09
C PRO A 872 -35.35 -39.61 20.01
N THR A 873 -35.47 -39.26 21.30
CA THR A 873 -35.02 -39.85 22.60
C THR A 873 -34.04 -41.05 22.69
N PRO A 874 -33.17 -41.11 23.73
CA PRO A 874 -32.18 -42.19 23.94
C PRO A 874 -32.64 -43.32 24.90
N PRO A 875 -32.04 -44.53 24.81
CA PRO A 875 -32.04 -45.53 25.88
C PRO A 875 -30.62 -45.95 26.37
N PRO A 876 -30.51 -46.71 27.50
CA PRO A 876 -29.48 -46.55 28.54
C PRO A 876 -28.38 -47.67 28.58
N PRO A 877 -27.44 -47.67 29.55
CA PRO A 877 -26.13 -48.35 29.44
C PRO A 877 -26.02 -49.69 30.17
N LEU A 878 -25.13 -50.57 29.69
CA LEU A 878 -24.56 -51.76 30.36
C LEU A 878 -23.24 -52.09 29.62
N GLY A 879 -22.10 -52.46 30.19
CA GLY A 879 -21.69 -52.89 31.52
C GLY A 879 -20.35 -53.64 31.33
N LEU A 880 -19.34 -53.30 32.13
CA LEU A 880 -17.98 -53.83 32.08
C LEU A 880 -17.88 -55.32 32.49
N GLY A 881 -16.93 -56.04 31.90
CA GLY A 881 -16.44 -57.34 32.37
C GLY A 881 -15.17 -57.82 31.65
N PRO A 882 -14.26 -58.57 32.30
CA PRO A 882 -12.83 -58.23 32.35
C PRO A 882 -11.90 -59.21 31.60
N ARG A 883 -10.65 -58.80 31.34
CA ARG A 883 -9.55 -59.70 30.97
C ARG A 883 -8.29 -59.50 31.83
N PRO A 884 -7.61 -60.58 32.26
CA PRO A 884 -6.38 -60.49 33.06
C PRO A 884 -5.09 -60.78 32.26
N LEU A 885 -4.02 -60.11 32.69
CA LEU A 885 -2.64 -60.58 32.96
C LEU A 885 -1.85 -61.42 31.93
N SER A 886 -0.81 -60.77 31.40
CA SER A 886 0.62 -61.00 31.75
C SER A 886 1.59 -61.52 30.66
N LEU A 887 2.77 -60.87 30.68
CA LEU A 887 4.13 -61.35 30.32
C LEU A 887 4.34 -61.69 28.82
N ARG A 888 5.41 -61.30 28.13
CA ARG A 888 6.81 -61.09 28.54
C ARG A 888 7.61 -60.57 27.31
N ARG A 889 8.58 -59.69 27.58
CA ARG A 889 9.94 -59.61 27.01
C ARG A 889 10.18 -59.80 25.50
N ARG A 890 10.79 -58.74 24.94
CA ARG A 890 12.05 -58.68 24.17
C ARG A 890 12.30 -59.78 23.13
N ARG A 891 12.41 -59.36 21.88
CA ARG A 891 13.73 -59.08 21.28
C ARG A 891 13.63 -57.95 20.28
#